data_AF-A0A6P7H0Z7-F1
#
_entry.id   AF-A0A6P7H0Z7-F1
#
_cell.length_a   1.000
_cell.length_b   1.000
_cell.length_c   1.000
_cell.angle_alpha   90.00
_cell.angle_beta   90.00
_cell.angle_gamma   90.00
#
_symmetry.space_group_name_H-M   'P 1'
#
loop_
_entity.id
_entity.type
_entity.pdbx_description
1 polymer ?
#
loop_
_entity_poly.entity_id
_entity_poly.type
_entity_poly.pdbx_seq_one_letter_code
_entity_poly.pdbx_strand_id
1 'polypeptide(L)'
;MQSNIIQNSIELPPEVTVKPLALVGVSGLDIVNNAVHKSIWETFSSNRRIERAPVLFKLIDNAHEFPVIKPRRTSYDWYIPKGILKKNWMNKHLYEVPAVIVIFYDLDWNDPQWSERMIECASRVQSMRAALEGRNTRLTIVLIQNSPPLPPGEDALAAERAAALCSSCDLSSQSLFVLPHGDHLQGYAVRLENAFYEFAQMYYHNEAKNVKSHKEHLSKTNHQFLFVRHQFKMGFLYELKDDLHTAHKHYIHAYNSLLEIRIVDTNAMEIRTVAGFINYKLCRLLFALNLPRDAISQFKSHIDRFKARMGFHELTFEHYAWLSKQYSVFGDIFDEAVKMGLPAVLTQHPGIYYYQAAQYCLQRKKLCQELCAKVTAYSQPDPLEGANLIEFYGQRPWRPGKLNADPPDPQVEGNGIVALQFLEKQINHSKQIPFGDPKLTQNILQGAIILWQSFVTEKSLKISLDVTNITTCLTVKGRFMKKTYEVDQKIIVELFIRSTCPFPITLSNIAISISAENQTNEYSVQTDNDESLSFQQDEIKRFIVEFPADPADINKDIQISSINLYLCSTPECSIDLKFAATTTSNDNHLELYHFKYNKNKINFDTIQLLPQATIVPRESKLQVEFEHESPALLGEWYIIRINVKNEEEDEVQDLKIDVWIEEEIANVELSTEPSDKQKKLNLVLNNPTTLNVHEEINTNFYVRSNIMCKCNIQVKLTYVLSGEKNIQSIKSETVHLSVIEPFEVSTKYMSLLMAEIDKFYVTEKFGIMNYITFMSSCPIEIEDTNFEYNHLVSPEEATYTSQIKGSVFNNAEIGGELHLATCNKVSEQSINVGQYHVKWKRVGGESTTTTLAVTGLPCKWIPVGLKMVTPAHGFVRTSMMLEYHLENRSQQLLQLELSMDASEAFMFSGYKQFSVTLLPISTRVLQYNLCPMIAGSVALPKLSLKISSEATENEATIIQQEELNFLISRSLPTHVYVMPQLKGSAEISNMLSTENVAVVG
;
A
#
# COMPACT_ATOMS: atom_id res chain seq x y z
N MET A 1 -14.71 25.90 16.96
CA MET A 1 -13.75 26.59 17.86
C MET A 1 -13.80 26.01 19.28
N GLN A 2 -14.90 26.16 20.03
CA GLN A 2 -14.98 25.70 21.44
C GLN A 2 -14.66 24.21 21.64
N SER A 3 -15.08 23.34 20.72
CA SER A 3 -14.72 21.90 20.67
C SER A 3 -13.22 21.62 20.81
N ASN A 4 -12.38 22.44 20.19
CA ASN A 4 -10.93 22.27 20.18
C ASN A 4 -10.32 22.57 21.56
N ILE A 5 -11.00 23.31 22.45
CA ILE A 5 -10.46 23.70 23.77
C ILE A 5 -10.21 22.47 24.64
N ILE A 6 -11.10 21.46 24.61
CA ILE A 6 -10.91 20.21 25.35
C ILE A 6 -9.77 19.38 24.74
N GLN A 7 -9.75 19.20 23.41
CA GLN A 7 -8.72 18.42 22.73
C GLN A 7 -7.32 19.02 22.94
N ASN A 8 -7.17 20.34 22.77
CA ASN A 8 -5.94 21.09 23.04
C ASN A 8 -5.47 21.02 24.52
N SER A 9 -6.32 20.58 25.45
CA SER A 9 -5.96 20.40 26.87
C SER A 9 -5.44 19.00 27.21
N ILE A 10 -5.68 18.02 26.33
CA ILE A 10 -5.29 16.61 26.48
C ILE A 10 -4.02 16.30 25.68
N GLU A 11 -3.80 16.99 24.57
CA GLU A 11 -2.64 16.82 23.69
C GLU A 11 -1.34 17.40 24.25
N LEU A 12 -0.21 16.89 23.73
CA LEU A 12 1.10 17.48 24.01
C LEU A 12 1.33 18.67 23.05
N PRO A 13 1.74 19.84 23.55
CA PRO A 13 2.00 20.99 22.70
C PRO A 13 3.25 20.78 21.83
N PRO A 14 3.31 21.38 20.62
CA PRO A 14 4.40 21.13 19.67
C PRO A 14 5.78 21.51 20.21
N GLU A 15 5.88 22.48 21.12
CA GLU A 15 7.14 22.85 21.77
C GLU A 15 7.70 21.78 22.74
N VAL A 16 6.85 20.84 23.18
CA VAL A 16 7.28 19.68 23.99
C VAL A 16 7.69 18.51 23.09
N THR A 17 6.94 18.24 22.01
CA THR A 17 7.16 17.09 21.12
C THR A 17 8.28 17.28 20.11
N VAL A 18 8.65 18.50 19.74
CA VAL A 18 9.82 18.74 18.86
C VAL A 18 11.14 18.27 19.51
N LYS A 19 12.15 17.91 18.70
CA LYS A 19 13.56 17.83 19.13
C LYS A 19 14.11 19.27 19.20
N PRO A 20 14.50 19.80 20.37
CA PRO A 20 15.08 21.13 20.44
C PRO A 20 16.41 21.19 19.67
N LEU A 21 16.60 22.24 18.87
CA LEU A 21 17.80 22.50 18.08
C LEU A 21 18.36 23.87 18.44
N ALA A 22 19.67 24.07 18.31
CA ALA A 22 20.32 25.33 18.63
C ALA A 22 19.91 26.43 17.62
N LEU A 23 19.16 27.44 18.06
CA LEU A 23 18.65 28.50 17.18
C LEU A 23 19.73 29.53 16.86
N VAL A 24 20.07 29.67 15.57
CA VAL A 24 21.03 30.64 15.03
C VAL A 24 20.29 31.58 14.05
N GLY A 25 20.37 32.88 14.33
CA GLY A 25 19.86 33.92 13.44
C GLY A 25 20.88 34.27 12.36
N VAL A 26 20.43 34.44 11.12
CA VAL A 26 21.25 34.83 9.96
C VAL A 26 20.73 36.15 9.42
N SER A 27 21.57 37.18 9.37
CA SER A 27 21.22 38.51 8.87
C SER A 27 22.23 39.01 7.84
N GLY A 28 21.86 40.00 7.03
CA GLY A 28 22.70 40.57 5.97
C GLY A 28 22.66 39.86 4.60
N LEU A 29 22.04 38.68 4.50
CA LEU A 29 21.86 37.96 3.22
C LEU A 29 20.58 38.41 2.48
N ASP A 30 20.75 39.07 1.34
CA ASP A 30 19.67 39.34 0.37
C ASP A 30 19.42 38.12 -0.53
N ILE A 31 18.55 37.21 -0.07
CA ILE A 31 18.16 36.00 -0.81
C ILE A 31 17.23 36.25 -2.01
N VAL A 32 16.81 37.50 -2.25
CA VAL A 32 15.86 37.87 -3.32
C VAL A 32 16.62 38.41 -4.54
N ASN A 33 17.56 39.34 -4.33
CA ASN A 33 18.26 40.03 -5.42
C ASN A 33 19.70 39.51 -5.64
N ASN A 34 20.32 38.82 -4.67
CA ASN A 34 21.69 38.32 -4.79
C ASN A 34 21.75 36.78 -4.82
N ALA A 35 22.16 36.23 -5.97
CA ALA A 35 22.30 34.78 -6.16
C ALA A 35 23.37 34.13 -5.25
N VAL A 36 24.44 34.86 -4.92
CA VAL A 36 25.47 34.40 -3.96
C VAL A 36 24.87 34.25 -2.56
N HIS A 37 24.13 35.26 -2.10
CA HIS A 37 23.45 35.23 -0.80
C HIS A 37 22.40 34.12 -0.71
N LYS A 38 21.64 33.91 -1.80
CA LYS A 38 20.71 32.78 -1.91
C LYS A 38 21.42 31.43 -1.81
N SER A 39 22.51 31.22 -2.55
CA SER A 39 23.29 29.97 -2.51
C SER A 39 23.91 29.69 -1.13
N ILE A 40 24.43 30.73 -0.46
CA ILE A 40 24.91 30.66 0.93
C ILE A 40 23.77 30.23 1.88
N TRP A 41 22.60 30.87 1.79
CA TRP A 41 21.43 30.51 2.61
C TRP A 41 20.94 29.08 2.35
N GLU A 42 20.87 28.64 1.10
CA GLU A 42 20.48 27.27 0.72
C GLU A 42 21.47 26.22 1.27
N THR A 43 22.76 26.54 1.31
CA THR A 43 23.81 25.68 1.88
C THR A 43 23.63 25.40 3.38
N PHE A 44 23.10 26.37 4.16
CA PHE A 44 22.80 26.22 5.59
C PHE A 44 21.38 25.70 5.88
N SER A 45 20.41 25.95 4.99
CA SER A 45 18.99 25.60 5.22
C SER A 45 18.62 24.20 4.73
N SER A 46 19.06 23.79 3.53
CA SER A 46 18.50 22.64 2.81
C SER A 46 19.17 21.28 3.08
N ASN A 47 20.50 21.22 3.23
CA ASN A 47 21.25 19.96 3.15
C ASN A 47 21.51 19.27 4.51
N ARG A 48 20.46 18.95 5.27
CA ARG A 48 20.53 18.41 6.64
C ARG A 48 20.83 16.90 6.72
N ARG A 49 22.05 16.50 6.34
CA ARG A 49 22.60 15.15 6.63
C ARG A 49 22.76 14.92 8.14
N ILE A 50 22.64 13.66 8.58
CA ILE A 50 22.67 13.23 9.99
C ILE A 50 23.94 13.68 10.74
N GLU A 51 25.06 13.85 10.04
CA GLU A 51 26.36 14.23 10.60
C GLU A 51 26.53 15.74 10.88
N ARG A 52 25.58 16.60 10.49
CA ARG A 52 25.68 18.05 10.77
C ARG A 52 25.31 18.40 12.21
N ALA A 53 25.87 19.50 12.70
CA ALA A 53 25.52 20.07 14.00
C ALA A 53 24.00 20.34 14.12
N PRO A 54 23.35 20.05 15.26
CA PRO A 54 21.91 20.20 15.46
C PRO A 54 21.48 21.66 15.64
N VAL A 55 21.67 22.46 14.59
CA VAL A 55 21.38 23.90 14.50
C VAL A 55 20.09 24.14 13.71
N LEU A 56 19.23 25.05 14.18
CA LEU A 56 18.13 25.62 13.42
C LEU A 56 18.53 27.01 12.94
N PHE A 57 18.67 27.19 11.62
CA PHE A 57 18.94 28.49 11.03
C PHE A 57 17.63 29.23 10.74
N LYS A 58 17.59 30.53 11.05
CA LYS A 58 16.45 31.41 10.79
C LYS A 58 16.96 32.73 10.19
N LEU A 59 16.41 33.15 9.05
CA LEU A 59 16.70 34.46 8.48
C LEU A 59 16.10 35.55 9.38
N ILE A 60 16.89 36.59 9.68
CA ILE A 60 16.55 37.73 10.51
C ILE A 60 16.68 38.99 9.65
N ASP A 61 15.53 39.52 9.24
CA ASP A 61 15.42 40.80 8.56
C ASP A 61 15.87 41.97 9.46
N ASN A 62 16.31 43.05 8.84
CA ASN A 62 16.75 44.27 9.52
C ASN A 62 15.61 44.95 10.32
N ALA A 63 14.35 44.70 9.96
CA ALA A 63 13.16 45.18 10.66
C ALA A 63 12.63 44.19 11.73
N HIS A 64 13.38 43.15 12.11
CA HIS A 64 12.87 42.11 13.01
C HIS A 64 12.83 42.55 14.49
N GLU A 65 11.62 42.71 15.04
CA GLU A 65 11.42 43.01 16.46
C GLU A 65 11.59 41.77 17.36
N PHE A 66 12.57 41.79 18.27
CA PHE A 66 12.78 40.72 19.24
C PHE A 66 11.86 40.84 20.47
N PRO A 67 11.27 39.74 20.98
CA PRO A 67 10.32 39.79 22.11
C PRO A 67 10.84 40.53 23.34
N VAL A 68 10.06 41.52 23.79
CA VAL A 68 10.39 42.48 24.85
C VAL A 68 10.88 41.79 26.13
N ILE A 69 11.97 42.29 26.70
CA ILE A 69 12.53 41.79 27.95
C ILE A 69 11.66 42.24 29.12
N LYS A 70 11.23 41.30 29.95
CA LYS A 70 10.57 41.63 31.22
C LYS A 70 11.65 41.95 32.27
N PRO A 71 11.51 43.04 33.05
CA PRO A 71 12.56 43.51 33.95
C PRO A 71 12.96 42.43 34.96
N ARG A 72 14.28 42.34 35.24
CA ARG A 72 14.83 41.38 36.19
C ARG A 72 14.30 41.70 37.60
N ARG A 73 13.96 40.68 38.37
CA ARG A 73 13.47 40.82 39.75
C ARG A 73 14.62 40.67 40.74
N THR A 74 14.69 41.59 41.69
CA THR A 74 15.74 41.66 42.71
C THR A 74 15.44 40.86 43.97
N SER A 75 14.17 40.56 44.24
CA SER A 75 13.70 39.70 45.34
C SER A 75 12.51 38.84 44.90
N TYR A 76 12.32 37.72 45.59
CA TYR A 76 11.18 36.81 45.45
C TYR A 76 10.31 36.72 46.71
N ASP A 77 10.66 37.40 47.81
CA ASP A 77 10.13 37.13 49.16
C ASP A 77 8.59 37.23 49.27
N TRP A 78 8.01 38.13 48.48
CA TRP A 78 6.56 38.39 48.42
C TRP A 78 5.88 37.86 47.14
N TYR A 79 6.56 37.02 46.34
CA TYR A 79 6.04 36.61 45.03
C TYR A 79 5.35 35.24 45.03
N ILE A 80 4.02 35.28 45.16
CA ILE A 80 3.15 34.12 44.91
C ILE A 80 3.23 33.69 43.42
N PRO A 81 3.66 32.46 43.10
CA PRO A 81 3.77 32.01 41.70
C PRO A 81 2.39 31.74 41.09
N LYS A 82 2.04 32.41 39.98
CA LYS A 82 0.73 32.28 39.30
C LYS A 82 0.45 30.95 38.56
N GLY A 83 1.34 29.96 38.60
CA GLY A 83 1.24 28.72 37.81
C GLY A 83 2.61 28.04 37.63
N ILE A 84 2.65 26.87 37.01
CA ILE A 84 3.86 26.03 36.91
C ILE A 84 4.66 26.35 35.64
N LEU A 85 4.22 25.92 34.45
CA LEU A 85 4.91 26.16 33.18
C LEU A 85 4.18 27.18 32.30
N LYS A 86 4.90 28.18 31.77
CA LYS A 86 4.36 29.20 30.87
C LYS A 86 4.42 28.75 29.41
N LYS A 87 3.36 29.00 28.64
CA LYS A 87 3.25 28.62 27.21
C LYS A 87 4.38 29.19 26.36
N ASN A 88 4.46 30.52 26.26
CA ASN A 88 5.40 31.22 25.38
C ASN A 88 6.88 31.01 25.72
N TRP A 89 7.25 30.38 26.85
CA TRP A 89 8.67 30.27 27.22
C TRP A 89 9.45 29.26 26.36
N MET A 90 8.87 28.10 26.03
CA MET A 90 9.57 27.15 25.16
C MET A 90 9.65 27.67 23.72
N ASN A 91 8.53 28.18 23.20
CA ASN A 91 8.43 28.79 21.88
C ASN A 91 9.49 29.89 21.66
N LYS A 92 9.65 30.78 22.66
CA LYS A 92 10.68 31.83 22.66
C LYS A 92 12.10 31.33 22.40
N HIS A 93 12.50 30.23 23.02
CA HIS A 93 13.86 29.69 22.90
C HIS A 93 14.03 28.70 21.73
N LEU A 94 12.93 28.25 21.12
CA LEU A 94 12.93 27.44 19.89
C LEU A 94 12.95 28.31 18.62
N TYR A 95 12.20 29.42 18.59
CA TYR A 95 11.87 30.13 17.34
C TYR A 95 12.01 31.66 17.36
N GLU A 96 11.98 32.31 18.53
CA GLU A 96 11.98 33.79 18.62
C GLU A 96 13.36 34.40 18.90
N VAL A 97 14.07 33.92 19.93
CA VAL A 97 15.33 34.52 20.39
C VAL A 97 16.51 33.57 20.13
N PRO A 98 17.34 33.85 19.11
CA PRO A 98 18.49 33.02 18.80
C PRO A 98 19.58 33.11 19.87
N ALA A 99 20.38 32.04 19.96
CA ALA A 99 21.56 31.96 20.81
C ALA A 99 22.75 32.75 20.22
N VAL A 100 22.84 32.76 18.89
CA VAL A 100 23.86 33.46 18.10
C VAL A 100 23.17 34.19 16.96
N ILE A 101 23.56 35.43 16.66
CA ILE A 101 23.25 36.08 15.38
C ILE A 101 24.53 36.24 14.58
N VAL A 102 24.49 35.73 13.35
CA VAL A 102 25.54 35.78 12.35
C VAL A 102 25.17 36.85 11.33
N ILE A 103 25.97 37.89 11.24
CA ILE A 103 25.83 38.99 10.29
C ILE A 103 26.77 38.70 9.12
N PHE A 104 26.20 38.41 7.96
CA PHE A 104 26.94 38.30 6.71
C PHE A 104 27.14 39.70 6.11
N TYR A 105 28.33 39.95 5.56
CA TYR A 105 28.67 41.24 4.97
C TYR A 105 29.71 41.03 3.84
N ASP A 106 29.44 41.59 2.66
CA ASP A 106 30.34 41.51 1.50
C ASP A 106 31.54 42.46 1.67
N LEU A 107 32.75 41.91 1.87
CA LEU A 107 33.96 42.70 2.08
C LEU A 107 35.25 41.90 1.86
N ASP A 108 35.89 42.10 0.70
CA ASP A 108 37.23 41.58 0.41
C ASP A 108 38.33 42.38 1.14
N TRP A 109 39.42 41.70 1.54
CA TRP A 109 40.52 42.33 2.29
C TRP A 109 41.27 43.42 1.52
N ASN A 110 41.10 43.53 0.21
CA ASN A 110 41.71 44.54 -0.65
C ASN A 110 40.73 45.65 -1.11
N ASP A 111 39.51 45.72 -0.54
CA ASP A 111 38.51 46.73 -0.90
C ASP A 111 39.08 48.18 -0.80
N PRO A 112 38.90 49.03 -1.84
CA PRO A 112 39.44 50.38 -1.89
C PRO A 112 38.68 51.41 -1.03
N GLN A 113 37.41 51.13 -0.70
CA GLN A 113 36.55 51.92 0.20
C GLN A 113 36.52 51.33 1.63
N TRP A 114 37.56 50.56 2.01
CA TRP A 114 37.66 49.85 3.29
C TRP A 114 37.14 50.63 4.51
N SER A 115 37.56 51.88 4.69
CA SER A 115 37.16 52.71 5.83
C SER A 115 35.66 53.00 5.89
N GLU A 116 35.01 53.16 4.74
CA GLU A 116 33.56 53.39 4.62
C GLU A 116 32.80 52.08 4.89
N ARG A 117 33.24 50.98 4.26
CA ARG A 117 32.71 49.61 4.49
C ARG A 117 32.80 49.18 5.94
N MET A 118 33.92 49.45 6.61
CA MET A 118 34.15 49.13 8.02
C MET A 118 33.15 49.88 8.93
N ILE A 119 32.90 51.16 8.65
CA ILE A 119 31.92 51.97 9.39
C ILE A 119 30.49 51.46 9.14
N GLU A 120 30.15 51.11 7.90
CA GLU A 120 28.84 50.54 7.55
C GLU A 120 28.60 49.20 8.28
N CYS A 121 29.59 48.30 8.26
CA CYS A 121 29.54 47.02 8.96
C CYS A 121 29.39 47.21 10.48
N ALA A 122 30.16 48.12 11.08
CA ALA A 122 30.05 48.47 12.50
C ALA A 122 28.67 49.04 12.86
N SER A 123 28.08 49.87 11.98
CA SER A 123 26.72 50.39 12.15
C SER A 123 25.66 49.29 12.15
N ARG A 124 25.73 48.34 11.20
CA ARG A 124 24.85 47.15 11.16
C ARG A 124 24.97 46.30 12.44
N VAL A 125 26.20 46.05 12.91
CA VAL A 125 26.46 45.32 14.16
C VAL A 125 25.87 46.03 15.37
N GLN A 126 26.04 47.35 15.47
CA GLN A 126 25.55 48.14 16.61
C GLN A 126 24.02 48.27 16.63
N SER A 127 23.38 48.36 15.45
CA SER A 127 21.92 48.30 15.32
C SER A 127 21.37 46.97 15.86
N MET A 128 21.94 45.85 15.42
CA MET A 128 21.57 44.51 15.93
C MET A 128 21.87 44.35 17.43
N ARG A 129 22.97 44.93 17.94
CA ARG A 129 23.31 44.96 19.37
C ARG A 129 22.26 45.71 20.20
N ALA A 130 21.75 46.83 19.70
CA ALA A 130 20.69 47.61 20.34
C ALA A 130 19.35 46.85 20.33
N ALA A 131 18.94 46.24 19.20
CA ALA A 131 17.73 45.42 19.13
C ALA A 131 17.78 44.21 20.10
N LEU A 132 18.99 43.69 20.36
CA LEU A 132 19.26 42.62 21.31
C LEU A 132 19.48 43.08 22.77
N GLU A 133 19.46 44.38 23.09
CA GLU A 133 19.87 44.92 24.41
C GLU A 133 19.31 44.11 25.60
N GLY A 134 20.19 43.77 26.55
CA GLY A 134 19.84 43.01 27.76
C GLY A 134 19.75 41.47 27.59
N ARG A 135 19.91 40.95 26.36
CA ARG A 135 20.04 39.51 26.05
C ARG A 135 21.52 39.11 26.00
N ASN A 136 21.80 37.85 26.29
CA ASN A 136 23.15 37.27 26.23
C ASN A 136 23.50 36.69 24.84
N THR A 137 22.68 36.95 23.81
CA THR A 137 22.83 36.43 22.44
C THR A 137 24.15 36.88 21.83
N ARG A 138 24.96 35.94 21.34
CA ARG A 138 26.30 36.25 20.80
C ARG A 138 26.20 36.83 19.39
N LEU A 139 26.86 37.96 19.14
CA LEU A 139 27.06 38.51 17.80
C LEU A 139 28.31 37.91 17.15
N THR A 140 28.25 37.70 15.84
CA THR A 140 29.33 37.13 15.02
C THR A 140 29.23 37.68 13.59
N ILE A 141 30.36 37.94 12.95
CA ILE A 141 30.45 38.43 11.57
C ILE A 141 31.02 37.32 10.67
N VAL A 142 30.45 37.18 9.48
CA VAL A 142 31.03 36.41 8.37
C VAL A 142 31.26 37.35 7.19
N LEU A 143 32.52 37.56 6.81
CA LEU A 143 32.85 38.29 5.60
C LEU A 143 32.71 37.37 4.39
N ILE A 144 31.85 37.75 3.44
CA ILE A 144 31.77 37.09 2.13
C ILE A 144 32.88 37.69 1.27
N GLN A 145 33.71 36.82 0.69
CA GLN A 145 34.88 37.22 -0.10
C GLN A 145 34.90 36.52 -1.45
N ASN A 146 35.32 37.25 -2.48
CA ASN A 146 35.41 36.77 -3.86
C ASN A 146 36.79 36.14 -4.14
N SER A 147 37.77 36.41 -3.29
CA SER A 147 39.12 35.83 -3.38
C SER A 147 39.25 34.57 -2.50
N PRO A 148 39.97 33.52 -2.94
CA PRO A 148 40.31 32.40 -2.06
C PRO A 148 41.29 32.85 -0.96
N PRO A 149 41.18 32.30 0.27
CA PRO A 149 42.02 32.73 1.38
C PRO A 149 43.47 32.29 1.20
N LEU A 150 44.41 33.22 1.41
CA LEU A 150 45.84 32.95 1.43
C LEU A 150 46.26 32.11 2.66
N PRO A 151 47.42 31.43 2.62
CA PRO A 151 47.91 30.62 3.74
C PRO A 151 48.07 31.40 5.05
N PRO A 152 47.81 30.79 6.22
CA PRO A 152 47.90 31.47 7.51
C PRO A 152 49.29 32.05 7.79
N GLY A 153 49.39 33.38 7.83
CA GLY A 153 50.63 34.12 8.08
C GLY A 153 51.25 34.79 6.86
N GLU A 154 50.76 34.52 5.64
CA GLU A 154 51.26 35.15 4.42
C GLU A 154 50.54 36.47 4.07
N ASP A 155 49.35 36.71 4.64
CA ASP A 155 48.58 37.96 4.47
C ASP A 155 48.58 38.82 5.74
N ALA A 156 49.54 39.73 5.82
CA ALA A 156 49.62 40.72 6.90
C ALA A 156 48.51 41.80 6.82
N LEU A 157 47.99 42.09 5.62
CA LEU A 157 46.97 43.11 5.40
C LEU A 157 45.62 42.62 5.94
N ALA A 158 45.26 41.36 5.69
CA ALA A 158 44.08 40.73 6.27
C ALA A 158 44.16 40.67 7.80
N ALA A 159 45.34 40.42 8.38
CA ALA A 159 45.52 40.40 9.83
C ALA A 159 45.30 41.79 10.46
N GLU A 160 45.85 42.85 9.87
CA GLU A 160 45.64 44.25 10.29
C GLU A 160 44.16 44.66 10.14
N ARG A 161 43.58 44.42 8.95
CA ARG A 161 42.19 44.77 8.63
C ARG A 161 41.17 43.99 9.49
N ALA A 162 41.43 42.72 9.80
CA ALA A 162 40.61 41.94 10.72
C ALA A 162 40.63 42.52 12.15
N ALA A 163 41.81 42.90 12.66
CA ALA A 163 41.93 43.53 13.97
C ALA A 163 41.21 44.89 14.03
N ALA A 164 41.36 45.71 12.99
CA ALA A 164 40.66 46.98 12.86
C ALA A 164 39.12 46.82 12.84
N LEU A 165 38.60 45.87 12.06
CA LEU A 165 37.16 45.59 11.99
C LEU A 165 36.62 45.05 13.33
N CYS A 166 37.31 44.11 13.97
CA CYS A 166 36.94 43.63 15.31
C CYS A 166 36.88 44.76 16.34
N SER A 167 37.86 45.67 16.33
CA SER A 167 37.90 46.84 17.21
C SER A 167 36.83 47.88 16.87
N SER A 168 36.42 48.02 15.60
CA SER A 168 35.35 48.94 15.19
C SER A 168 33.95 48.40 15.50
N CYS A 169 33.80 47.08 15.68
CA CYS A 169 32.53 46.41 15.91
C CYS A 169 32.27 46.02 17.38
N ASP A 170 33.21 46.27 18.30
CA ASP A 170 33.23 45.74 19.67
C ASP A 170 33.06 44.21 19.73
N LEU A 171 33.89 43.49 18.95
CA LEU A 171 33.90 42.01 18.87
C LEU A 171 35.29 41.43 19.10
N SER A 172 35.36 40.24 19.69
CA SER A 172 36.60 39.45 19.74
C SER A 172 36.93 38.87 18.36
N SER A 173 38.22 38.62 18.11
CA SER A 173 38.69 37.96 16.87
C SER A 173 38.09 36.57 16.64
N GLN A 174 37.68 35.88 17.70
CA GLN A 174 36.93 34.61 17.61
C GLN A 174 35.51 34.77 17.04
N SER A 175 34.94 35.97 17.00
CA SER A 175 33.60 36.25 16.46
C SER A 175 33.65 36.84 15.04
N LEU A 176 34.78 36.73 14.34
CA LEU A 176 34.95 37.13 12.94
C LEU A 176 35.40 35.92 12.11
N PHE A 177 34.70 35.65 11.02
CA PHE A 177 34.98 34.56 10.08
C PHE A 177 35.02 35.06 8.64
N VAL A 178 35.63 34.28 7.75
CA VAL A 178 35.65 34.52 6.30
C VAL A 178 34.99 33.34 5.60
N LEU A 179 34.13 33.63 4.62
CA LEU A 179 33.49 32.68 3.73
C LEU A 179 33.85 33.02 2.27
N PRO A 180 34.84 32.33 1.68
CA PRO A 180 35.16 32.53 0.27
C PRO A 180 34.08 31.91 -0.61
N HIS A 181 33.64 32.63 -1.64
CA HIS A 181 32.69 32.17 -2.62
C HIS A 181 33.40 31.41 -3.76
N GLY A 182 33.11 30.11 -3.88
CA GLY A 182 33.69 29.22 -4.90
C GLY A 182 33.39 27.74 -4.64
N ASP A 183 34.02 26.85 -5.40
CA ASP A 183 33.71 25.41 -5.54
C ASP A 183 33.72 24.57 -4.24
N HIS A 184 34.16 25.15 -3.12
CA HIS A 184 34.26 24.49 -1.82
C HIS A 184 33.36 25.11 -0.74
N LEU A 185 32.39 25.96 -1.12
CA LEU A 185 31.45 26.64 -0.22
C LEU A 185 30.88 25.72 0.88
N GLN A 186 30.49 24.49 0.51
CA GLN A 186 29.91 23.52 1.45
C GLN A 186 30.88 23.10 2.57
N GLY A 187 32.18 23.02 2.32
CA GLY A 187 33.20 22.70 3.33
C GLY A 187 33.41 23.84 4.32
N TYR A 188 33.40 25.09 3.85
CA TYR A 188 33.44 26.27 4.72
C TYR A 188 32.15 26.41 5.54
N ALA A 189 30.99 26.16 4.93
CA ALA A 189 29.70 26.19 5.64
C ALA A 189 29.67 25.22 6.84
N VAL A 190 30.14 23.97 6.69
CA VAL A 190 30.19 23.00 7.82
C VAL A 190 31.15 23.46 8.94
N ARG A 191 32.26 24.13 8.59
CA ARG A 191 33.16 24.72 9.61
C ARG A 191 32.48 25.87 10.37
N LEU A 192 31.70 26.69 9.66
CA LEU A 192 30.91 27.78 10.23
C LEU A 192 29.76 27.25 11.11
N GLU A 193 29.01 26.24 10.65
CA GLU A 193 27.95 25.54 11.40
C GLU A 193 28.47 25.07 12.76
N ASN A 194 29.64 24.40 12.79
CA ASN A 194 30.25 23.90 14.02
C ASN A 194 30.66 25.03 14.97
N ALA A 195 31.20 26.15 14.45
CA ALA A 195 31.56 27.31 15.28
C ALA A 195 30.32 28.01 15.86
N PHE A 196 29.28 28.23 15.06
CA PHE A 196 28.02 28.81 15.52
C PHE A 196 27.31 27.88 16.52
N TYR A 197 27.43 26.57 16.32
CA TYR A 197 26.93 25.58 17.26
C TYR A 197 27.65 25.68 18.60
N GLU A 198 28.99 25.65 18.65
CA GLU A 198 29.76 25.83 19.90
C GLU A 198 29.36 27.12 20.65
N PHE A 199 29.15 28.21 19.91
CA PHE A 199 28.71 29.48 20.48
C PHE A 199 27.30 29.38 21.09
N ALA A 200 26.39 28.65 20.44
CA ALA A 200 25.08 28.37 20.98
C ALA A 200 25.13 27.42 22.21
N GLN A 201 26.00 26.41 22.20
CA GLN A 201 26.25 25.54 23.36
C GLN A 201 26.65 26.36 24.59
N MET A 202 27.57 27.31 24.41
CA MET A 202 28.04 28.20 25.48
C MET A 202 26.92 29.15 25.97
N TYR A 203 26.10 29.68 25.05
CA TYR A 203 24.93 30.48 25.39
C TYR A 203 23.93 29.71 26.27
N TYR A 204 23.49 28.52 25.85
CA TYR A 204 22.51 27.73 26.59
C TYR A 204 23.05 27.26 27.95
N HIS A 205 24.35 26.94 28.03
CA HIS A 205 25.01 26.62 29.30
C HIS A 205 25.03 27.81 30.27
N ASN A 206 25.26 29.03 29.78
CA ASN A 206 25.22 30.24 30.62
C ASN A 206 23.79 30.65 31.00
N GLU A 207 22.80 30.48 30.12
CA GLU A 207 21.39 30.64 30.49
C GLU A 207 20.95 29.59 31.53
N ALA A 208 21.44 28.35 31.45
CA ALA A 208 21.19 27.33 32.48
C ALA A 208 21.80 27.73 33.84
N LYS A 209 23.00 28.32 33.86
CA LYS A 209 23.59 28.93 35.08
C LYS A 209 22.74 30.08 35.62
N ASN A 210 22.24 30.96 34.74
CA ASN A 210 21.35 32.07 35.14
C ASN A 210 20.06 31.52 35.77
N VAL A 211 19.44 30.48 35.18
CA VAL A 211 18.26 29.80 35.75
C VAL A 211 18.59 29.10 37.08
N LYS A 212 19.78 28.51 37.23
CA LYS A 212 20.25 27.90 38.49
C LYS A 212 20.40 28.94 39.61
N SER A 213 21.05 30.07 39.33
CA SER A 213 21.25 31.14 40.32
C SER A 213 19.92 31.73 40.82
N HIS A 214 18.97 32.00 39.92
CA HIS A 214 17.63 32.44 40.34
C HIS A 214 16.91 31.40 41.22
N LYS A 215 17.13 30.10 41.00
CA LYS A 215 16.55 29.01 41.81
C LYS A 215 17.12 28.96 43.24
N GLU A 216 18.38 29.35 43.42
CA GLU A 216 19.06 29.33 44.72
C GLU A 216 18.53 30.41 45.69
N HIS A 217 17.85 31.44 45.16
CA HIS A 217 17.20 32.51 45.93
C HIS A 217 15.72 32.20 46.29
N LEU A 218 15.27 30.94 46.20
CA LEU A 218 13.85 30.57 46.40
C LEU A 218 13.61 29.78 47.70
N SER A 219 12.73 30.30 48.56
CA SER A 219 12.14 29.51 49.66
C SER A 219 11.36 28.31 49.12
N LYS A 220 11.68 27.10 49.59
CA LYS A 220 10.99 25.85 49.18
C LYS A 220 9.49 25.88 49.48
N THR A 221 9.09 26.40 50.63
CA THR A 221 7.69 26.40 51.10
C THR A 221 6.80 27.26 50.21
N ASN A 222 7.24 28.47 49.87
CA ASN A 222 6.40 29.46 49.19
C ASN A 222 6.49 29.34 47.65
N HIS A 223 7.51 28.66 47.13
CA HIS A 223 7.86 28.70 45.70
C HIS A 223 7.95 27.33 45.02
N GLN A 224 7.27 26.29 45.52
CA GLN A 224 7.30 24.93 44.92
C GLN A 224 7.09 24.93 43.39
N PHE A 225 6.11 25.70 42.91
CA PHE A 225 5.81 25.87 41.48
C PHE A 225 7.00 26.45 40.68
N LEU A 226 7.82 27.30 41.31
CA LEU A 226 9.06 27.81 40.71
C LEU A 226 10.18 26.77 40.73
N PHE A 227 10.28 25.91 41.74
CA PHE A 227 11.28 24.82 41.74
C PHE A 227 11.08 23.88 40.55
N VAL A 228 9.84 23.43 40.30
CA VAL A 228 9.49 22.66 39.09
C VAL A 228 9.88 23.42 37.83
N ARG A 229 9.47 24.69 37.72
CA ARG A 229 9.74 25.52 36.53
C ARG A 229 11.23 25.69 36.25
N HIS A 230 12.05 26.01 37.25
CA HIS A 230 13.49 26.23 37.04
C HIS A 230 14.22 24.92 36.72
N GLN A 231 13.82 23.79 37.31
CA GLN A 231 14.36 22.48 36.94
C GLN A 231 13.97 22.09 35.51
N PHE A 232 12.70 22.26 35.12
CA PHE A 232 12.24 22.06 33.74
C PHE A 232 13.03 22.92 32.75
N LYS A 233 13.19 24.22 33.05
CA LYS A 233 13.95 25.16 32.21
C LYS A 233 15.41 24.72 32.01
N MET A 234 16.08 24.26 33.07
CA MET A 234 17.44 23.71 32.92
C MET A 234 17.43 22.45 32.07
N GLY A 235 16.48 21.53 32.26
CA GLY A 235 16.32 20.34 31.41
C GLY A 235 16.18 20.68 29.92
N PHE A 236 15.32 21.65 29.60
CA PHE A 236 15.08 22.12 28.23
C PHE A 236 16.28 22.86 27.63
N LEU A 237 17.00 23.66 28.44
CA LEU A 237 18.25 24.30 28.01
C LEU A 237 19.38 23.29 27.77
N TYR A 238 19.41 22.18 28.52
CA TYR A 238 20.34 21.09 28.26
C TYR A 238 19.95 20.21 27.06
N GLU A 239 18.65 20.08 26.71
CA GLU A 239 18.24 19.54 25.39
C GLU A 239 18.72 20.44 24.24
N LEU A 240 18.54 21.77 24.33
CA LEU A 240 19.07 22.74 23.35
C LEU A 240 20.60 22.75 23.27
N LYS A 241 21.26 22.28 24.35
CA LYS A 241 22.71 22.08 24.47
C LYS A 241 23.10 20.60 24.24
N ASP A 242 22.22 19.79 23.64
CA ASP A 242 22.39 18.36 23.27
C ASP A 242 23.04 17.46 24.35
N ASP A 243 22.94 17.84 25.62
CA ASP A 243 23.43 17.09 26.78
C ASP A 243 22.26 16.32 27.38
N LEU A 244 21.92 15.21 26.72
CA LEU A 244 20.76 14.38 27.05
C LEU A 244 20.85 13.83 28.48
N HIS A 245 22.06 13.55 29.00
CA HIS A 245 22.26 13.06 30.36
C HIS A 245 21.99 14.15 31.42
N THR A 246 22.47 15.38 31.22
CA THR A 246 22.21 16.48 32.16
C THR A 246 20.78 17.01 32.03
N ALA A 247 20.21 17.01 30.82
CA ALA A 247 18.79 17.27 30.58
C ALA A 247 17.91 16.29 31.35
N HIS A 248 18.15 14.98 31.20
CA HIS A 248 17.44 13.90 31.90
C HIS A 248 17.52 14.07 33.43
N LYS A 249 18.72 14.34 33.98
CA LYS A 249 18.90 14.64 35.41
C LYS A 249 18.04 15.82 35.86
N HIS A 250 17.99 16.92 35.11
CA HIS A 250 17.16 18.08 35.48
C HIS A 250 15.65 17.81 35.37
N TYR A 251 15.21 17.02 34.39
CA TYR A 251 13.82 16.60 34.30
C TYR A 251 13.39 15.67 35.45
N ILE A 252 14.27 14.76 35.92
CA ILE A 252 13.99 13.96 37.14
C ILE A 252 13.79 14.88 38.35
N HIS A 253 14.64 15.89 38.53
CA HIS A 253 14.47 16.85 39.62
C HIS A 253 13.20 17.69 39.46
N ALA A 254 12.80 18.06 38.24
CA ALA A 254 11.53 18.74 37.98
C ALA A 254 10.33 17.85 38.36
N TYR A 255 10.40 16.56 38.03
CA TYR A 255 9.37 15.57 38.35
C TYR A 255 9.23 15.35 39.86
N ASN A 256 10.35 15.23 40.57
CA ASN A 256 10.34 15.04 42.03
C ASN A 256 9.79 16.28 42.75
N SER A 257 10.22 17.50 42.39
CA SER A 257 9.64 18.73 42.95
C SER A 257 8.17 18.96 42.55
N LEU A 258 7.66 18.31 41.50
CA LEU A 258 6.24 18.34 41.14
C LEU A 258 5.40 17.41 42.04
N LEU A 259 6.00 16.31 42.52
CA LEU A 259 5.35 15.37 43.43
C LEU A 259 5.35 15.84 44.89
N GLU A 260 6.23 16.79 45.25
CA GLU A 260 6.21 17.53 46.52
C GLU A 260 5.02 18.51 46.63
N ILE A 261 4.33 18.82 45.53
CA ILE A 261 3.17 19.71 45.52
C ILE A 261 1.91 18.94 45.92
N ARG A 262 1.18 19.46 46.91
CA ARG A 262 -0.13 18.92 47.31
C ARG A 262 -1.13 19.06 46.16
N ILE A 263 -1.62 17.92 45.66
CA ILE A 263 -2.69 17.89 44.67
C ILE A 263 -4.04 18.02 45.37
N VAL A 264 -4.89 18.89 44.82
CA VAL A 264 -6.30 19.12 45.15
C VAL A 264 -7.05 19.36 43.83
N ASP A 265 -8.36 19.21 43.81
CA ASP A 265 -9.14 19.20 42.55
C ASP A 265 -8.96 20.49 41.73
N THR A 266 -8.74 21.62 42.43
CA THR A 266 -8.51 22.93 41.83
C THR A 266 -7.19 23.07 41.06
N ASN A 267 -6.15 22.28 41.41
CA ASN A 267 -4.83 22.31 40.77
C ASN A 267 -4.47 21.00 40.04
N ALA A 268 -5.31 19.96 40.15
CA ALA A 268 -5.06 18.63 39.61
C ALA A 268 -4.81 18.62 38.09
N MET A 269 -5.53 19.45 37.33
CA MET A 269 -5.33 19.55 35.88
C MET A 269 -3.95 20.14 35.53
N GLU A 270 -3.57 21.28 36.11
CA GLU A 270 -2.26 21.91 35.86
C GLU A 270 -1.10 20.98 36.23
N ILE A 271 -1.17 20.31 37.39
CA ILE A 271 -0.14 19.38 37.84
C ILE A 271 -0.10 18.13 36.93
N ARG A 272 -1.24 17.56 36.53
CA ARG A 272 -1.33 16.39 35.65
C ARG A 272 -0.82 16.67 34.24
N THR A 273 -1.18 17.82 33.65
CA THR A 273 -0.67 18.28 32.35
C THR A 273 0.85 18.41 32.39
N VAL A 274 1.41 19.12 33.38
CA VAL A 274 2.86 19.31 33.50
C VAL A 274 3.59 18.00 33.84
N ALA A 275 2.98 17.11 34.62
CA ALA A 275 3.53 15.78 34.90
C ALA A 275 3.65 14.93 33.63
N GLY A 276 2.63 14.94 32.77
CA GLY A 276 2.67 14.28 31.46
C GLY A 276 3.76 14.86 30.53
N PHE A 277 3.95 16.18 30.53
CA PHE A 277 5.00 16.83 29.73
C PHE A 277 6.41 16.41 30.19
N ILE A 278 6.65 16.41 31.51
CA ILE A 278 7.93 15.97 32.08
C ILE A 278 8.13 14.47 31.85
N ASN A 279 7.09 13.66 32.03
CA ASN A 279 7.19 12.22 31.83
C ASN A 279 7.47 11.85 30.36
N TYR A 280 6.83 12.51 29.40
CA TYR A 280 7.14 12.38 27.98
C TYR A 280 8.62 12.70 27.70
N LYS A 281 9.13 13.83 28.19
CA LYS A 281 10.54 14.21 28.05
C LYS A 281 11.48 13.17 28.67
N LEU A 282 11.15 12.64 29.85
CA LEU A 282 11.93 11.58 30.51
C LEU A 282 11.96 10.29 29.69
N CYS A 283 10.81 9.75 29.30
CA CYS A 283 10.74 8.51 28.52
C CYS A 283 11.43 8.65 27.16
N ARG A 284 11.25 9.78 26.46
CA ARG A 284 11.93 10.07 25.19
C ARG A 284 13.45 10.15 25.34
N LEU A 285 13.95 10.84 26.37
CA LEU A 285 15.38 10.91 26.66
C LEU A 285 15.95 9.54 27.06
N LEU A 286 15.19 8.71 27.78
CA LEU A 286 15.62 7.36 28.14
C LEU A 286 15.71 6.43 26.92
N PHE A 287 14.78 6.51 25.96
CA PHE A 287 14.93 5.81 24.68
C PHE A 287 16.12 6.34 23.86
N ALA A 288 16.31 7.67 23.76
CA ALA A 288 17.46 8.27 23.07
C ALA A 288 18.83 7.96 23.73
N LEU A 289 18.84 7.69 25.03
CA LEU A 289 20.02 7.19 25.78
C LEU A 289 20.16 5.66 25.73
N ASN A 290 19.32 4.96 24.96
CA ASN A 290 19.30 3.51 24.81
C ASN A 290 19.00 2.72 26.11
N LEU A 291 18.14 3.29 26.97
CA LEU A 291 17.71 2.77 28.27
C LEU A 291 16.21 2.41 28.29
N PRO A 292 15.73 1.45 27.47
CA PRO A 292 14.30 1.16 27.30
C PRO A 292 13.64 0.62 28.59
N ARG A 293 14.38 -0.16 29.39
CA ARG A 293 13.88 -0.72 30.66
C ARG A 293 13.56 0.38 31.66
N ASP A 294 14.39 1.42 31.71
CA ASP A 294 14.19 2.58 32.57
C ASP A 294 13.05 3.46 32.05
N ALA A 295 12.91 3.63 30.72
CA ALA A 295 11.77 4.31 30.12
C ALA A 295 10.43 3.65 30.51
N ILE A 296 10.35 2.33 30.43
CA ILE A 296 9.19 1.52 30.85
C ILE A 296 8.95 1.62 32.37
N SER A 297 10.01 1.58 33.18
CA SER A 297 9.93 1.70 34.64
C SER A 297 9.41 3.07 35.08
N GLN A 298 9.97 4.14 34.51
CA GLN A 298 9.54 5.52 34.71
C GLN A 298 8.08 5.72 34.29
N PHE A 299 7.68 5.21 33.12
CA PHE A 299 6.29 5.30 32.65
C PHE A 299 5.30 4.59 33.59
N LYS A 300 5.60 3.34 34.00
CA LYS A 300 4.76 2.61 34.97
C LYS A 300 4.63 3.39 36.28
N SER A 301 5.75 3.82 36.86
CA SER A 301 5.73 4.60 38.10
C SER A 301 5.06 5.98 37.94
N HIS A 302 5.00 6.55 36.74
CA HIS A 302 4.21 7.74 36.45
C HIS A 302 2.72 7.47 36.51
N ILE A 303 2.25 6.42 35.81
CA ILE A 303 0.84 6.02 35.84
C ILE A 303 0.41 5.67 37.27
N ASP A 304 1.18 4.86 38.01
CA ASP A 304 0.83 4.45 39.37
C ASP A 304 0.67 5.64 40.33
N ARG A 305 1.52 6.67 40.19
CA ARG A 305 1.45 7.90 41.02
C ARG A 305 0.22 8.76 40.71
N PHE A 306 -0.27 8.75 39.47
CA PHE A 306 -1.32 9.67 39.00
C PHE A 306 -2.69 9.03 38.80
N LYS A 307 -2.81 7.72 38.56
CA LYS A 307 -4.06 7.00 38.26
C LYS A 307 -5.17 7.14 39.32
N ALA A 308 -4.82 7.39 40.58
CA ALA A 308 -5.78 7.67 41.65
C ALA A 308 -6.15 9.16 41.80
N ARG A 309 -5.48 10.07 41.06
CA ARG A 309 -5.57 11.53 41.20
C ARG A 309 -6.46 12.11 40.11
N MET A 310 -7.76 11.86 40.21
CA MET A 310 -8.75 12.20 39.19
C MET A 310 -8.97 13.71 39.06
N GLY A 311 -9.01 14.42 40.18
CA GLY A 311 -9.57 15.78 40.27
C GLY A 311 -11.07 15.71 40.50
N PHE A 312 -11.79 16.79 40.17
CA PHE A 312 -13.26 16.86 40.23
C PHE A 312 -13.92 15.61 39.64
N HIS A 313 -14.77 14.97 40.45
CA HIS A 313 -15.40 13.69 40.09
C HIS A 313 -16.30 13.85 38.85
N GLU A 314 -16.96 14.99 38.75
CA GLU A 314 -17.79 15.46 37.65
C GLU A 314 -17.04 15.53 36.30
N LEU A 315 -15.71 15.59 36.34
CA LEU A 315 -14.81 15.68 35.18
C LEU A 315 -13.89 14.45 35.03
N THR A 316 -14.23 13.32 35.67
CA THR A 316 -13.40 12.09 35.63
C THR A 316 -13.16 11.57 34.20
N PHE A 317 -14.03 11.89 33.23
CA PHE A 317 -13.79 11.58 31.82
C PHE A 317 -12.50 12.22 31.25
N GLU A 318 -12.13 13.44 31.68
CA GLU A 318 -10.86 14.08 31.29
C GLU A 318 -9.64 13.32 31.86
N HIS A 319 -9.79 12.71 33.04
CA HIS A 319 -8.72 11.90 33.63
C HIS A 319 -8.45 10.65 32.77
N TYR A 320 -9.50 9.97 32.31
CA TYR A 320 -9.37 8.82 31.43
C TYR A 320 -8.94 9.20 30.00
N ALA A 321 -9.34 10.37 29.51
CA ALA A 321 -8.80 10.95 28.28
C ALA A 321 -7.27 11.17 28.38
N TRP A 322 -6.81 11.75 29.49
CA TRP A 322 -5.38 11.96 29.75
C TRP A 322 -4.62 10.63 29.92
N LEU A 323 -5.14 9.66 30.69
CA LEU A 323 -4.54 8.34 30.83
C LEU A 323 -4.39 7.64 29.47
N SER A 324 -5.45 7.65 28.65
CA SER A 324 -5.39 7.12 27.28
C SER A 324 -4.30 7.81 26.46
N LYS A 325 -4.22 9.14 26.49
CA LYS A 325 -3.19 9.86 25.73
C LYS A 325 -1.77 9.57 26.24
N GLN A 326 -1.55 9.45 27.56
CA GLN A 326 -0.25 9.02 28.11
C GLN A 326 0.16 7.64 27.59
N TYR A 327 -0.76 6.66 27.58
CA TYR A 327 -0.48 5.32 27.07
C TYR A 327 -0.24 5.29 25.55
N SER A 328 -1.05 5.99 24.75
CA SER A 328 -0.80 6.06 23.30
C SER A 328 0.55 6.71 22.99
N VAL A 329 0.88 7.84 23.63
CA VAL A 329 2.15 8.55 23.40
C VAL A 329 3.37 7.75 23.87
N PHE A 330 3.25 6.93 24.92
CA PHE A 330 4.31 6.00 25.27
C PHE A 330 4.44 4.86 24.25
N GLY A 331 3.33 4.41 23.65
CA GLY A 331 3.36 3.54 22.47
C GLY A 331 4.08 4.20 21.30
N ASP A 332 3.71 5.44 20.95
CA ASP A 332 4.26 6.20 19.82
C ASP A 332 5.80 6.28 19.89
N ILE A 333 6.36 6.72 21.04
CA ILE A 333 7.82 6.84 21.21
C ILE A 333 8.56 5.50 21.34
N PHE A 334 7.87 4.43 21.74
CA PHE A 334 8.48 3.10 21.84
C PHE A 334 8.50 2.41 20.47
N ASP A 335 7.46 2.60 19.65
CA ASP A 335 7.42 2.20 18.25
C ASP A 335 8.46 2.95 17.40
N GLU A 336 8.62 4.26 17.63
CA GLU A 336 9.72 5.06 17.06
C GLU A 336 11.10 4.47 17.43
N ALA A 337 11.33 4.12 18.70
CA ALA A 337 12.58 3.52 19.15
C ALA A 337 12.84 2.13 18.52
N VAL A 338 11.82 1.29 18.37
CA VAL A 338 11.93 -0.02 17.68
C VAL A 338 12.28 0.17 16.20
N LYS A 339 11.67 1.15 15.51
CA LYS A 339 12.01 1.52 14.12
C LYS A 339 13.43 2.06 13.99
N MET A 340 13.96 2.71 15.02
CA MET A 340 15.37 3.14 15.11
C MET A 340 16.35 2.02 15.51
N GLY A 341 15.93 0.75 15.48
CA GLY A 341 16.80 -0.41 15.68
C GLY A 341 16.89 -0.94 17.12
N LEU A 342 16.02 -0.50 18.03
CA LEU A 342 15.92 -1.08 19.36
C LEU A 342 15.44 -2.55 19.26
N PRO A 343 16.17 -3.54 19.82
CA PRO A 343 15.84 -4.95 19.64
C PRO A 343 14.51 -5.31 20.30
N ALA A 344 13.59 -5.88 19.50
CA ALA A 344 12.28 -6.29 19.97
C ALA A 344 12.38 -7.43 21.00
N VAL A 345 11.66 -7.30 22.12
CA VAL A 345 11.55 -8.31 23.17
C VAL A 345 10.09 -8.69 23.32
N LEU A 346 9.75 -9.99 23.26
CA LEU A 346 8.36 -10.47 23.26
C LEU A 346 7.48 -9.92 24.41
N THR A 347 8.07 -9.63 25.57
CA THR A 347 7.35 -9.09 26.74
C THR A 347 7.28 -7.57 26.80
N GLN A 348 7.83 -6.86 25.80
CA GLN A 348 7.95 -5.40 25.76
C GLN A 348 7.64 -4.91 24.34
N HIS A 349 6.35 -4.90 23.97
CA HIS A 349 5.87 -4.50 22.66
C HIS A 349 5.01 -3.21 22.73
N PRO A 350 5.15 -2.23 21.81
CA PRO A 350 4.34 -1.00 21.80
C PRO A 350 2.82 -1.25 21.81
N GLY A 351 2.36 -2.31 21.14
CA GLY A 351 0.95 -2.71 21.09
C GLY A 351 0.27 -2.92 22.45
N ILE A 352 1.02 -3.26 23.50
CA ILE A 352 0.49 -3.39 24.88
C ILE A 352 -0.01 -2.03 25.39
N TYR A 353 0.69 -0.95 25.03
CA TYR A 353 0.35 0.40 25.45
C TYR A 353 -0.81 0.97 24.62
N TYR A 354 -0.86 0.69 23.31
CA TYR A 354 -2.03 1.02 22.48
C TYR A 354 -3.31 0.30 22.95
N TYR A 355 -3.23 -0.99 23.30
CA TYR A 355 -4.35 -1.73 23.89
C TYR A 355 -4.83 -1.09 25.20
N GLN A 356 -3.91 -0.74 26.10
CA GLN A 356 -4.26 -0.11 27.37
C GLN A 356 -4.79 1.33 27.20
N ALA A 357 -4.37 2.06 26.16
CA ALA A 357 -4.98 3.33 25.77
C ALA A 357 -6.44 3.13 25.30
N ALA A 358 -6.70 2.13 24.45
CA ALA A 358 -8.06 1.79 24.01
C ALA A 358 -8.99 1.43 25.18
N GLN A 359 -8.50 0.67 26.17
CA GLN A 359 -9.23 0.38 27.42
C GLN A 359 -9.60 1.67 28.18
N TYR A 360 -8.70 2.66 28.23
CA TYR A 360 -9.02 3.96 28.84
C TYR A 360 -9.95 4.83 27.99
N CYS A 361 -9.95 4.72 26.66
CA CYS A 361 -11.00 5.30 25.80
C CYS A 361 -12.39 4.71 26.08
N LEU A 362 -12.51 3.39 26.33
CA LEU A 362 -13.78 2.77 26.71
C LEU A 362 -14.27 3.29 28.08
N GLN A 363 -13.37 3.48 29.04
CA GLN A 363 -13.70 4.05 30.35
C GLN A 363 -14.11 5.54 30.25
N ARG A 364 -13.43 6.33 29.41
CA ARG A 364 -13.85 7.70 29.05
C ARG A 364 -15.26 7.72 28.46
N LYS A 365 -15.56 6.87 27.47
CA LYS A 365 -16.89 6.77 26.84
C LYS A 365 -17.98 6.51 27.88
N LYS A 366 -17.78 5.52 28.76
CA LYS A 366 -18.75 5.19 29.82
C LYS A 366 -19.00 6.38 30.75
N LEU A 367 -17.95 7.07 31.18
CA LEU A 367 -18.09 8.21 32.10
C LEU A 367 -18.65 9.47 31.43
N CYS A 368 -18.44 9.68 30.12
CA CYS A 368 -19.20 10.69 29.37
C CYS A 368 -20.71 10.36 29.39
N GLN A 369 -21.09 9.11 29.11
CA GLN A 369 -22.48 8.68 29.13
C GLN A 369 -23.13 8.81 30.52
N GLU A 370 -22.37 8.62 31.60
CA GLU A 370 -22.84 8.73 32.99
C GLU A 370 -22.91 10.18 33.49
N LEU A 371 -21.79 10.90 33.43
CA LEU A 371 -21.64 12.23 34.04
C LEU A 371 -22.27 13.34 33.19
N CYS A 372 -22.22 13.24 31.86
CA CYS A 372 -22.74 14.28 30.94
C CYS A 372 -24.21 14.05 30.55
N ALA A 373 -24.85 12.99 31.06
CA ALA A 373 -26.24 12.65 30.74
C ALA A 373 -27.21 13.82 30.97
N LYS A 374 -27.13 14.44 32.15
CA LYS A 374 -28.05 15.47 32.64
C LYS A 374 -27.82 16.87 32.04
N VAL A 375 -26.72 17.08 31.32
CA VAL A 375 -26.38 18.38 30.74
C VAL A 375 -27.08 18.55 29.39
N THR A 376 -27.99 19.53 29.30
CA THR A 376 -28.86 19.78 28.13
C THR A 376 -28.51 21.07 27.38
N ALA A 377 -27.86 22.03 28.03
CA ALA A 377 -27.49 23.32 27.47
C ALA A 377 -26.09 23.75 27.95
N TYR A 378 -25.46 24.67 27.21
CA TYR A 378 -24.19 25.29 27.60
C TYR A 378 -24.43 26.38 28.66
N SER A 379 -23.48 26.56 29.58
CA SER A 379 -23.55 27.60 30.61
C SER A 379 -23.34 29.01 30.04
N GLN A 380 -23.99 30.01 30.64
CA GLN A 380 -23.88 31.42 30.26
C GLN A 380 -23.69 32.30 31.52
N PRO A 381 -22.79 33.32 31.51
CA PRO A 381 -21.82 33.63 30.44
C PRO A 381 -20.79 32.51 30.23
N ASP A 382 -20.08 32.53 29.09
CA ASP A 382 -19.14 31.47 28.70
C ASP A 382 -17.94 31.38 29.67
N PRO A 383 -17.81 30.32 30.50
CA PRO A 383 -16.71 30.18 31.47
C PRO A 383 -15.39 29.79 30.78
N LEU A 384 -15.40 29.49 29.48
CA LEU A 384 -14.22 29.21 28.67
C LEU A 384 -13.72 30.44 27.90
N GLU A 385 -14.38 31.60 28.03
CA GLU A 385 -13.93 32.85 27.43
C GLU A 385 -12.49 33.16 27.86
N GLY A 386 -11.67 33.63 26.91
CA GLY A 386 -10.26 33.91 27.15
C GLY A 386 -9.35 32.68 27.27
N ALA A 387 -9.80 31.44 26.98
CA ALA A 387 -8.96 30.23 27.04
C ALA A 387 -7.60 30.34 26.28
N ASN A 388 -7.59 31.08 25.16
CA ASN A 388 -6.38 31.34 24.37
C ASN A 388 -5.38 32.28 25.07
N LEU A 389 -5.83 33.11 26.01
CA LEU A 389 -5.03 34.12 26.73
C LEU A 389 -4.34 33.57 27.99
N ILE A 390 -4.60 32.32 28.38
CA ILE A 390 -4.03 31.70 29.59
C ILE A 390 -2.50 31.57 29.44
N GLU A 391 -1.73 32.26 30.30
CA GLU A 391 -0.25 32.25 30.29
C GLU A 391 0.39 30.87 30.56
N PHE A 392 -0.31 29.96 31.23
CA PHE A 392 0.21 28.69 31.76
C PHE A 392 -0.49 27.47 31.16
N TYR A 393 0.18 26.31 31.15
CA TYR A 393 -0.42 25.04 30.70
C TYR A 393 -1.30 24.41 31.78
N GLY A 394 -2.41 23.78 31.37
CA GLY A 394 -3.32 23.02 32.24
C GLY A 394 -4.15 23.84 33.25
N GLN A 395 -4.02 25.17 33.27
CA GLN A 395 -4.93 26.04 34.03
C GLN A 395 -6.30 26.15 33.35
N ARG A 396 -7.36 26.30 34.16
CA ARG A 396 -8.73 26.53 33.66
C ARG A 396 -8.93 28.01 33.28
N PRO A 397 -9.66 28.33 32.20
CA PRO A 397 -9.90 29.72 31.77
C PRO A 397 -10.49 30.60 32.89
N TRP A 398 -11.46 30.07 33.63
CA TRP A 398 -12.12 30.74 34.74
C TRP A 398 -11.29 30.84 36.05
N ARG A 399 -10.04 30.37 36.06
CA ARG A 399 -9.08 30.53 37.17
C ARG A 399 -7.71 31.07 36.69
N PRO A 400 -7.65 32.27 36.09
CA PRO A 400 -6.41 32.81 35.51
C PRO A 400 -5.44 33.28 36.61
N GLY A 401 -4.52 32.41 37.02
CA GLY A 401 -3.45 32.73 37.96
C GLY A 401 -3.87 33.07 39.39
N LYS A 402 -5.09 32.67 39.81
CA LYS A 402 -5.55 32.71 41.21
C LYS A 402 -5.14 31.41 41.92
N LEU A 403 -4.14 31.50 42.80
CA LEU A 403 -3.65 30.39 43.64
C LEU A 403 -3.66 30.74 45.14
N ASN A 404 -4.32 31.85 45.51
CA ASN A 404 -4.56 32.23 46.90
C ASN A 404 -5.49 31.23 47.59
N ALA A 405 -5.51 31.26 48.92
CA ALA A 405 -6.47 30.53 49.76
C ALA A 405 -7.89 31.16 49.78
N ASP A 406 -8.16 32.15 48.91
CA ASP A 406 -9.51 32.68 48.70
C ASP A 406 -10.42 31.54 48.19
N PRO A 407 -11.60 31.31 48.78
CA PRO A 407 -12.47 30.23 48.34
C PRO A 407 -12.87 30.43 46.88
N PRO A 408 -12.83 29.39 46.03
CA PRO A 408 -13.25 29.51 44.65
C PRO A 408 -14.74 29.85 44.59
N ASP A 409 -15.11 30.74 43.67
CA ASP A 409 -16.51 31.03 43.34
C ASP A 409 -17.22 29.72 42.91
N PRO A 410 -18.16 29.19 43.70
CA PRO A 410 -18.76 27.89 43.42
C PRO A 410 -19.68 27.92 42.19
N GLN A 411 -20.25 29.09 41.85
CA GLN A 411 -21.14 29.26 40.72
C GLN A 411 -20.33 29.29 39.42
N VAL A 412 -19.21 30.02 39.39
CA VAL A 412 -18.28 30.03 38.26
C VAL A 412 -17.63 28.65 38.05
N GLU A 413 -17.28 27.94 39.14
CA GLU A 413 -16.76 26.57 39.04
C GLU A 413 -17.80 25.60 38.47
N GLY A 414 -19.04 25.64 38.97
CA GLY A 414 -20.14 24.81 38.47
C GLY A 414 -20.43 25.07 37.00
N ASN A 415 -20.45 26.34 36.58
CA ASN A 415 -20.57 26.73 35.17
C ASN A 415 -19.43 26.13 34.33
N GLY A 416 -18.17 26.23 34.77
CA GLY A 416 -17.01 25.65 34.10
C GLY A 416 -17.08 24.12 33.94
N ILE A 417 -17.56 23.41 34.98
CA ILE A 417 -17.78 21.96 34.93
C ILE A 417 -18.87 21.61 33.90
N VAL A 418 -20.00 22.32 33.92
CA VAL A 418 -21.12 22.11 32.98
C VAL A 418 -20.72 22.39 31.54
N ALA A 419 -19.92 23.44 31.29
CA ALA A 419 -19.38 23.74 29.96
C ALA A 419 -18.52 22.59 29.41
N LEU A 420 -17.65 22.00 30.23
CA LEU A 420 -16.82 20.86 29.82
C LEU A 420 -17.65 19.60 29.57
N GLN A 421 -18.65 19.31 30.42
CA GLN A 421 -19.58 18.19 30.21
C GLN A 421 -20.42 18.34 28.94
N PHE A 422 -20.87 19.57 28.62
CA PHE A 422 -21.61 19.84 27.38
C PHE A 422 -20.75 19.64 26.12
N LEU A 423 -19.47 20.00 26.17
CA LEU A 423 -18.53 19.83 25.05
C LEU A 423 -18.07 18.37 24.89
N GLU A 424 -17.80 17.64 25.99
CA GLU A 424 -17.46 16.21 25.93
C GLU A 424 -18.58 15.40 25.27
N LYS A 425 -19.85 15.74 25.57
CA LYS A 425 -21.05 15.12 24.99
C LYS A 425 -21.15 15.25 23.45
N GLN A 426 -20.37 16.13 22.83
CA GLN A 426 -20.29 16.29 21.37
C GLN A 426 -19.23 15.39 20.71
N ILE A 427 -18.42 14.68 21.50
CA ILE A 427 -17.31 13.87 20.98
C ILE A 427 -17.79 12.46 20.62
N ASN A 428 -17.52 12.03 19.38
CA ASN A 428 -17.83 10.67 18.93
C ASN A 428 -16.78 9.67 19.44
N HIS A 429 -17.02 9.11 20.63
CA HIS A 429 -16.15 8.13 21.29
C HIS A 429 -16.10 6.71 20.65
N SER A 430 -16.57 6.51 19.42
CA SER A 430 -16.54 5.18 18.77
C SER A 430 -16.30 5.20 17.26
N LYS A 431 -16.48 6.35 16.62
CA LYS A 431 -16.18 6.62 15.22
C LYS A 431 -15.33 7.90 15.13
N GLN A 432 -14.25 7.96 15.92
CA GLN A 432 -13.33 9.10 15.93
C GLN A 432 -12.41 9.05 14.72
N ILE A 433 -12.50 10.08 13.88
CA ILE A 433 -11.66 10.29 12.69
C ILE A 433 -10.20 10.50 13.13
N PRO A 434 -9.20 9.91 12.44
CA PRO A 434 -7.80 10.22 12.67
C PRO A 434 -7.51 11.71 12.45
N PHE A 435 -6.76 12.33 13.36
CA PHE A 435 -6.28 13.69 13.16
C PHE A 435 -5.24 13.73 12.04
N GLY A 436 -5.41 14.63 11.07
CA GLY A 436 -4.36 14.91 10.08
C GLY A 436 -3.21 15.72 10.69
N ASP A 437 -2.02 15.67 10.09
CA ASP A 437 -0.84 16.38 10.58
C ASP A 437 -1.13 17.89 10.67
N PRO A 438 -0.95 18.54 11.85
CA PRO A 438 -1.21 19.98 12.02
C PRO A 438 -0.31 20.91 11.20
N LYS A 439 0.69 20.38 10.48
CA LYS A 439 1.45 21.11 9.44
C LYS A 439 0.66 21.31 8.14
N LEU A 440 -0.39 20.52 7.90
CA LEU A 440 -1.22 20.60 6.69
C LEU A 440 -2.18 21.80 6.75
N THR A 441 -2.51 22.37 5.60
CA THR A 441 -3.46 23.49 5.54
C THR A 441 -4.88 23.04 5.87
N GLN A 442 -5.70 23.94 6.42
CA GLN A 442 -7.07 23.61 6.85
C GLN A 442 -7.93 23.00 5.73
N ASN A 443 -7.73 23.42 4.47
CA ASN A 443 -8.46 22.87 3.33
C ASN A 443 -8.13 21.39 3.08
N ILE A 444 -6.86 20.99 3.22
CA ILE A 444 -6.43 19.59 3.09
C ILE A 444 -6.99 18.77 4.26
N LEU A 445 -6.86 19.30 5.48
CA LEU A 445 -7.41 18.66 6.69
C LEU A 445 -8.93 18.46 6.59
N GLN A 446 -9.67 19.45 6.10
CA GLN A 446 -11.12 19.38 5.93
C GLN A 446 -11.52 18.38 4.83
N GLY A 447 -10.80 18.33 3.71
CA GLY A 447 -10.99 17.31 2.67
C GLY A 447 -10.75 15.88 3.20
N ALA A 448 -9.67 15.67 3.95
CA ALA A 448 -9.38 14.39 4.59
C ALA A 448 -10.44 13.99 5.62
N ILE A 449 -10.96 14.94 6.42
CA ILE A 449 -12.05 14.71 7.38
C ILE A 449 -13.32 14.25 6.67
N ILE A 450 -13.66 14.82 5.50
CA ILE A 450 -14.83 14.42 4.70
C ILE A 450 -14.68 12.99 4.16
N LEU A 451 -13.50 12.62 3.68
CA LEU A 451 -13.21 11.25 3.19
C LEU A 451 -13.25 10.21 4.31
N TRP A 452 -12.73 10.55 5.49
CA TRP A 452 -12.89 9.69 6.67
C TRP A 452 -14.34 9.65 7.17
N GLN A 453 -15.12 10.73 7.03
CA GLN A 453 -16.55 10.75 7.40
C GLN A 453 -17.37 9.75 6.58
N SER A 454 -17.22 9.71 5.25
CA SER A 454 -17.93 8.71 4.43
C SER A 454 -17.48 7.29 4.78
N PHE A 455 -16.17 7.03 4.75
CA PHE A 455 -15.60 5.70 5.04
C PHE A 455 -16.06 5.12 6.38
N VAL A 456 -16.01 5.93 7.45
CA VAL A 456 -16.38 5.51 8.82
C VAL A 456 -17.90 5.44 9.03
N THR A 457 -18.70 6.07 8.16
CA THR A 457 -20.17 6.01 8.21
C THR A 457 -20.72 4.83 7.42
N GLU A 458 -20.17 4.52 6.25
CA GLU A 458 -20.76 3.62 5.25
C GLU A 458 -20.34 2.15 5.37
N LYS A 459 -19.13 1.83 5.86
CA LYS A 459 -18.59 0.46 5.81
C LYS A 459 -18.60 -0.25 7.17
N SER A 460 -18.95 -1.53 7.13
CA SER A 460 -18.71 -2.48 8.23
C SER A 460 -17.24 -2.92 8.24
N LEU A 461 -16.67 -3.03 9.43
CA LEU A 461 -15.25 -3.30 9.63
C LEU A 461 -14.97 -4.80 9.49
N LYS A 462 -14.79 -5.26 8.25
CA LYS A 462 -14.37 -6.64 7.95
C LYS A 462 -12.86 -6.76 8.01
N ILE A 463 -12.33 -7.61 8.88
CA ILE A 463 -10.90 -7.92 8.98
C ILE A 463 -10.75 -9.43 8.73
N SER A 464 -10.29 -9.81 7.54
CA SER A 464 -9.79 -11.17 7.28
C SER A 464 -8.32 -11.22 7.64
N LEU A 465 -7.91 -12.30 8.30
CA LEU A 465 -6.60 -12.46 8.91
C LEU A 465 -6.11 -13.90 8.65
N ASP A 466 -5.14 -14.03 7.74
CA ASP A 466 -4.41 -15.28 7.54
C ASP A 466 -3.52 -15.54 8.77
N VAL A 467 -3.84 -16.60 9.51
CA VAL A 467 -3.15 -16.94 10.75
C VAL A 467 -2.04 -17.98 10.58
N THR A 468 -1.73 -18.38 9.33
CA THR A 468 -0.71 -19.41 9.02
C THR A 468 0.67 -19.09 9.62
N ASN A 469 1.01 -17.80 9.73
CA ASN A 469 2.28 -17.32 10.31
C ASN A 469 2.11 -16.68 11.71
N ILE A 470 1.00 -16.92 12.41
CA ILE A 470 0.66 -16.23 13.67
C ILE A 470 0.41 -17.25 14.79
N THR A 471 1.07 -17.07 15.93
CA THR A 471 0.82 -17.87 17.13
C THR A 471 -0.58 -17.58 17.71
N THR A 472 -1.57 -18.38 17.34
CA THR A 472 -2.96 -18.29 17.82
C THR A 472 -3.21 -19.12 19.07
N CYS A 473 -4.23 -18.73 19.85
CA CYS A 473 -4.79 -19.55 20.94
C CYS A 473 -5.86 -20.56 20.46
N LEU A 474 -6.09 -20.64 19.15
CA LEU A 474 -6.97 -21.61 18.49
C LEU A 474 -6.11 -22.45 17.54
N THR A 475 -6.31 -23.77 17.53
CA THR A 475 -5.62 -24.71 16.64
C THR A 475 -6.62 -25.69 16.03
N VAL A 476 -6.47 -26.03 14.75
CA VAL A 476 -7.45 -26.80 13.96
C VAL A 476 -6.82 -27.99 13.23
N LYS A 477 -7.61 -29.05 12.99
CA LYS A 477 -7.26 -30.23 12.17
C LYS A 477 -8.51 -30.78 11.46
N GLY A 478 -8.37 -31.40 10.28
CA GLY A 478 -9.48 -32.04 9.55
C GLY A 478 -9.07 -33.31 8.78
N ARG A 479 -10.02 -34.23 8.52
CA ARG A 479 -9.76 -35.49 7.78
C ARG A 479 -11.01 -36.17 7.20
N PHE A 480 -10.86 -36.92 6.11
CA PHE A 480 -11.83 -37.90 5.60
C PHE A 480 -11.81 -39.22 6.39
N MET A 481 -12.86 -40.05 6.22
CA MET A 481 -13.05 -41.32 6.92
C MET A 481 -12.59 -42.59 6.18
N LYS A 482 -12.60 -42.63 4.84
CA LYS A 482 -12.04 -43.72 4.02
C LYS A 482 -11.13 -43.15 2.92
N LYS A 483 -10.36 -44.03 2.26
CA LYS A 483 -9.64 -43.72 1.02
C LYS A 483 -10.46 -43.97 -0.26
N THR A 484 -11.45 -44.86 -0.21
CA THR A 484 -12.23 -45.25 -1.39
C THR A 484 -13.66 -45.59 -0.96
N TYR A 485 -14.62 -45.30 -1.81
CA TYR A 485 -16.06 -45.49 -1.63
C TYR A 485 -16.62 -46.08 -2.93
N GLU A 486 -17.49 -47.09 -2.88
CA GLU A 486 -18.27 -47.46 -4.08
C GLU A 486 -19.37 -46.40 -4.31
N VAL A 487 -19.88 -46.29 -5.54
CA VAL A 487 -20.78 -45.19 -5.97
C VAL A 487 -22.10 -45.13 -5.17
N ASP A 488 -22.48 -46.22 -4.51
CA ASP A 488 -23.66 -46.35 -3.64
C ASP A 488 -23.40 -45.95 -2.17
N GLN A 489 -22.31 -45.23 -1.86
CA GLN A 489 -21.88 -44.90 -0.50
C GLN A 489 -21.77 -43.38 -0.21
N LYS A 490 -21.89 -43.00 1.07
CA LYS A 490 -21.77 -41.60 1.57
C LYS A 490 -20.34 -41.22 1.95
N ILE A 491 -20.01 -39.92 1.83
CA ILE A 491 -18.73 -39.32 2.23
C ILE A 491 -18.85 -38.61 3.60
N ILE A 492 -17.80 -38.69 4.42
CA ILE A 492 -17.78 -38.19 5.81
C ILE A 492 -16.41 -37.56 6.13
N VAL A 493 -16.44 -36.36 6.73
CA VAL A 493 -15.28 -35.59 7.20
C VAL A 493 -15.40 -35.27 8.69
N GLU A 494 -14.31 -35.43 9.44
CA GLU A 494 -14.18 -34.96 10.83
C GLU A 494 -13.32 -33.69 10.90
N LEU A 495 -13.77 -32.71 11.70
CA LEU A 495 -13.06 -31.48 12.03
C LEU A 495 -12.82 -31.41 13.54
N PHE A 496 -11.64 -30.94 13.95
CA PHE A 496 -11.27 -30.78 15.36
C PHE A 496 -10.73 -29.38 15.63
N ILE A 497 -11.19 -28.74 16.71
CA ILE A 497 -10.73 -27.41 17.14
C ILE A 497 -10.33 -27.47 18.62
N ARG A 498 -9.13 -26.98 18.94
CA ARG A 498 -8.58 -26.85 20.30
C ARG A 498 -8.36 -25.38 20.63
N SER A 499 -8.91 -24.92 21.76
CA SER A 499 -8.66 -23.60 22.34
C SER A 499 -7.69 -23.73 23.52
N THR A 500 -6.54 -23.05 23.46
CA THR A 500 -5.61 -22.86 24.58
C THR A 500 -5.83 -21.50 25.28
N CYS A 501 -6.94 -20.82 24.98
CA CYS A 501 -7.22 -19.48 25.51
C CYS A 501 -7.60 -19.54 27.01
N PRO A 502 -6.97 -18.74 27.89
CA PRO A 502 -7.26 -18.74 29.34
C PRO A 502 -8.60 -18.08 29.73
N PHE A 503 -9.43 -17.73 28.75
CA PHE A 503 -10.79 -17.20 28.92
C PHE A 503 -11.70 -17.69 27.78
N PRO A 504 -13.02 -17.75 27.98
CA PRO A 504 -13.94 -18.31 26.99
C PRO A 504 -13.92 -17.53 25.67
N ILE A 505 -13.80 -18.24 24.55
CA ILE A 505 -13.99 -17.72 23.19
C ILE A 505 -15.32 -18.23 22.65
N THR A 506 -16.07 -17.40 21.92
CA THR A 506 -17.26 -17.86 21.17
C THR A 506 -17.11 -17.47 19.71
N LEU A 507 -17.20 -18.47 18.82
CA LEU A 507 -17.20 -18.27 17.37
C LEU A 507 -18.62 -17.94 16.89
N SER A 508 -18.74 -17.21 15.79
CA SER A 508 -20.02 -16.91 15.13
C SER A 508 -20.37 -17.89 14.00
N ASN A 509 -19.36 -18.50 13.37
CA ASN A 509 -19.51 -19.63 12.43
C ASN A 509 -18.20 -20.43 12.33
N ILE A 510 -18.28 -21.67 11.86
CA ILE A 510 -17.16 -22.53 11.47
C ILE A 510 -17.46 -23.07 10.07
N ALA A 511 -16.53 -22.95 9.14
CA ALA A 511 -16.67 -23.50 7.79
C ALA A 511 -15.41 -24.23 7.32
N ILE A 512 -15.60 -25.25 6.49
CA ILE A 512 -14.54 -26.03 5.83
C ILE A 512 -14.71 -25.92 4.31
N SER A 513 -13.63 -25.57 3.62
CA SER A 513 -13.60 -25.54 2.16
C SER A 513 -13.02 -26.86 1.63
N ILE A 514 -13.81 -27.60 0.86
CA ILE A 514 -13.40 -28.85 0.18
C ILE A 514 -13.31 -28.55 -1.31
N SER A 515 -12.21 -28.93 -1.96
CA SER A 515 -12.04 -28.79 -3.40
C SER A 515 -11.97 -30.13 -4.12
N ALA A 516 -12.63 -30.19 -5.28
CA ALA A 516 -12.65 -31.32 -6.20
C ALA A 516 -12.34 -30.75 -7.60
N GLU A 517 -11.14 -31.04 -8.10
CA GLU A 517 -10.52 -30.55 -9.35
C GLU A 517 -10.72 -29.06 -9.72
N ASN A 518 -11.94 -28.67 -10.11
CA ASN A 518 -12.31 -27.33 -10.60
C ASN A 518 -13.32 -26.57 -9.72
N GLN A 519 -13.84 -27.16 -8.63
CA GLN A 519 -14.74 -26.48 -7.70
C GLN A 519 -14.19 -26.51 -6.26
N THR A 520 -14.38 -25.43 -5.51
CA THR A 520 -14.15 -25.39 -4.06
C THR A 520 -15.47 -25.00 -3.38
N ASN A 521 -16.07 -25.95 -2.67
CA ASN A 521 -17.34 -25.78 -1.98
C ASN A 521 -17.10 -25.54 -0.48
N GLU A 522 -17.65 -24.45 0.06
CA GLU A 522 -17.58 -24.13 1.49
C GLU A 522 -18.77 -24.76 2.22
N TYR A 523 -18.51 -25.77 3.04
CA TYR A 523 -19.49 -26.42 3.89
C TYR A 523 -19.40 -25.81 5.29
N SER A 524 -20.44 -25.10 5.72
CA SER A 524 -20.57 -24.68 7.13
C SER A 524 -20.87 -25.89 8.01
N VAL A 525 -20.30 -25.92 9.22
CA VAL A 525 -20.57 -26.98 10.20
C VAL A 525 -22.03 -26.90 10.63
N GLN A 526 -22.81 -27.95 10.39
CA GLN A 526 -24.13 -28.11 10.98
C GLN A 526 -23.95 -28.58 12.42
N THR A 527 -24.10 -27.67 13.38
CA THR A 527 -24.17 -28.02 14.80
C THR A 527 -25.52 -28.67 15.09
N ASP A 528 -25.52 -29.91 15.57
CA ASP A 528 -26.67 -30.43 16.32
C ASP A 528 -27.01 -29.48 17.47
N ASN A 529 -28.29 -29.35 17.82
CA ASN A 529 -28.82 -28.26 18.66
C ASN A 529 -28.21 -28.11 20.07
N ASP A 530 -27.39 -29.07 20.53
CA ASP A 530 -26.72 -29.05 21.84
C ASP A 530 -25.23 -28.63 21.78
N GLU A 531 -24.57 -28.59 20.61
CA GLU A 531 -23.13 -28.26 20.52
C GLU A 531 -22.86 -26.75 20.42
N SER A 532 -22.45 -26.13 21.53
CA SER A 532 -22.12 -24.70 21.53
C SER A 532 -20.83 -24.36 20.77
N LEU A 533 -20.84 -23.28 19.99
CA LEU A 533 -19.65 -22.66 19.37
C LEU A 533 -18.75 -21.89 20.38
N SER A 534 -18.90 -22.16 21.67
CA SER A 534 -18.10 -21.58 22.75
C SER A 534 -17.05 -22.57 23.27
N PHE A 535 -15.84 -22.08 23.52
CA PHE A 535 -14.67 -22.86 23.91
C PHE A 535 -14.09 -22.33 25.22
N GLN A 536 -13.92 -23.21 26.20
CA GLN A 536 -13.20 -22.98 27.45
C GLN A 536 -11.68 -23.12 27.26
N GLN A 537 -10.91 -22.92 28.33
CA GLN A 537 -9.47 -23.16 28.33
C GLN A 537 -9.16 -24.67 28.17
N ASP A 538 -8.26 -24.97 27.25
CA ASP A 538 -7.78 -26.32 26.91
C ASP A 538 -8.91 -27.28 26.49
N GLU A 539 -10.02 -26.72 25.99
CA GLU A 539 -11.15 -27.46 25.44
C GLU A 539 -10.90 -27.85 23.98
N ILE A 540 -11.32 -29.07 23.63
CA ILE A 540 -11.22 -29.65 22.30
C ILE A 540 -12.62 -30.10 21.89
N LYS A 541 -13.14 -29.60 20.77
CA LYS A 541 -14.42 -30.02 20.18
C LYS A 541 -14.19 -30.70 18.82
N ARG A 542 -15.05 -31.66 18.50
CA ARG A 542 -15.05 -32.39 17.22
C ARG A 542 -16.40 -32.21 16.54
N PHE A 543 -16.36 -31.70 15.32
CA PHE A 543 -17.51 -31.53 14.45
C PHE A 543 -17.44 -32.54 13.30
N ILE A 544 -18.58 -32.91 12.72
CA ILE A 544 -18.67 -33.82 11.57
C ILE A 544 -19.38 -33.09 10.42
N VAL A 545 -18.95 -33.36 9.19
CA VAL A 545 -19.61 -32.91 7.96
C VAL A 545 -19.84 -34.14 7.08
N GLU A 546 -21.11 -34.45 6.77
CA GLU A 546 -21.50 -35.52 5.84
C GLU A 546 -22.06 -34.95 4.54
N PHE A 547 -21.78 -35.62 3.42
CA PHE A 547 -22.38 -35.35 2.12
C PHE A 547 -22.45 -36.64 1.27
N PRO A 548 -23.40 -36.76 0.31
CA PRO A 548 -23.39 -37.89 -0.62
C PRO A 548 -22.13 -37.85 -1.50
N ALA A 549 -21.69 -39.01 -1.98
CA ALA A 549 -20.84 -39.03 -3.16
C ALA A 549 -21.65 -38.53 -4.37
N ASP A 550 -21.07 -37.67 -5.19
CA ASP A 550 -21.66 -37.33 -6.48
C ASP A 550 -21.35 -38.47 -7.47
N PRO A 551 -22.34 -39.04 -8.19
CA PRO A 551 -22.08 -39.95 -9.30
C PRO A 551 -21.21 -39.35 -10.42
N ALA A 552 -21.00 -38.03 -10.46
CA ALA A 552 -20.03 -37.36 -11.32
C ALA A 552 -18.57 -37.52 -10.84
N ASP A 553 -18.32 -37.96 -9.60
CA ASP A 553 -16.98 -38.13 -9.01
C ASP A 553 -16.49 -39.59 -9.00
N ILE A 554 -17.16 -40.47 -9.77
CA ILE A 554 -16.67 -41.83 -10.02
C ILE A 554 -15.25 -41.76 -10.62
N ASN A 555 -14.31 -42.50 -10.01
CA ASN A 555 -12.87 -42.51 -10.29
C ASN A 555 -12.10 -41.19 -10.01
N LYS A 556 -12.65 -40.21 -9.30
CA LYS A 556 -11.98 -38.93 -8.98
C LYS A 556 -11.58 -38.77 -7.51
N ASP A 557 -10.67 -37.82 -7.25
CA ASP A 557 -10.21 -37.43 -5.92
C ASP A 557 -10.73 -36.05 -5.45
N ILE A 558 -11.01 -35.95 -4.15
CA ILE A 558 -11.47 -34.73 -3.45
C ILE A 558 -10.50 -34.35 -2.32
N GLN A 559 -10.35 -33.07 -1.95
CA GLN A 559 -9.40 -32.62 -0.91
C GLN A 559 -9.88 -31.48 0.01
N ILE A 560 -9.24 -31.30 1.18
CA ILE A 560 -9.54 -30.20 2.14
C ILE A 560 -8.57 -29.03 1.90
N SER A 561 -9.07 -27.80 1.71
CA SER A 561 -8.25 -26.62 1.36
C SER A 561 -8.04 -25.62 2.51
N SER A 562 -9.09 -25.17 3.19
CA SER A 562 -8.97 -24.28 4.37
C SER A 562 -10.10 -24.47 5.39
N ILE A 563 -9.83 -24.01 6.62
CA ILE A 563 -10.75 -24.01 7.74
C ILE A 563 -10.89 -22.54 8.20
N ASN A 564 -12.10 -22.01 8.17
CA ASN A 564 -12.40 -20.59 8.40
C ASN A 564 -13.15 -20.46 9.75
N LEU A 565 -12.59 -19.70 10.70
CA LEU A 565 -13.20 -19.46 12.02
C LEU A 565 -13.63 -17.99 12.13
N TYR A 566 -14.93 -17.76 12.26
CA TYR A 566 -15.49 -16.42 12.30
C TYR A 566 -15.70 -15.92 13.75
N LEU A 567 -15.32 -14.66 14.00
CA LEU A 567 -15.40 -13.97 15.28
C LEU A 567 -16.26 -12.71 15.19
N CYS A 568 -17.07 -12.48 16.22
CA CYS A 568 -18.15 -11.49 16.27
C CYS A 568 -19.29 -11.72 15.26
N SER A 569 -20.46 -11.17 15.57
CA SER A 569 -21.70 -11.32 14.78
C SER A 569 -22.51 -10.01 14.75
N THR A 570 -21.82 -8.86 14.84
CA THR A 570 -22.47 -7.56 14.67
C THR A 570 -22.29 -7.08 13.23
N PRO A 571 -23.29 -6.42 12.63
CA PRO A 571 -23.18 -5.90 11.27
C PRO A 571 -22.16 -4.77 11.13
N GLU A 572 -21.59 -4.27 12.24
CA GLU A 572 -20.57 -3.21 12.25
C GLU A 572 -19.13 -3.75 12.22
N CYS A 573 -18.87 -5.00 12.65
CA CYS A 573 -17.51 -5.55 12.72
C CYS A 573 -17.52 -7.09 12.68
N SER A 574 -16.72 -7.69 11.80
CA SER A 574 -16.53 -9.14 11.70
C SER A 574 -15.06 -9.48 11.47
N ILE A 575 -14.52 -10.40 12.26
CA ILE A 575 -13.15 -10.89 12.11
C ILE A 575 -13.20 -12.32 11.56
N ASP A 576 -12.45 -12.58 10.50
CA ASP A 576 -12.30 -13.89 9.86
C ASP A 576 -10.86 -14.38 10.09
N LEU A 577 -10.72 -15.56 10.72
CA LEU A 577 -9.43 -16.21 10.95
C LEU A 577 -9.31 -17.43 10.02
N LYS A 578 -8.45 -17.32 9.01
CA LYS A 578 -8.26 -18.35 8.00
C LYS A 578 -7.05 -19.23 8.31
N PHE A 579 -7.31 -20.52 8.47
CA PHE A 579 -6.29 -21.57 8.69
C PHE A 579 -6.15 -22.43 7.43
N ALA A 580 -4.92 -22.67 6.98
CA ALA A 580 -4.67 -23.65 5.91
C ALA A 580 -4.86 -25.08 6.43
N ALA A 581 -5.32 -26.00 5.56
CA ALA A 581 -5.61 -27.39 5.95
C ALA A 581 -4.40 -28.17 6.52
N THR A 582 -3.18 -27.68 6.28
CA THR A 582 -1.90 -28.31 6.65
C THR A 582 -1.20 -27.62 7.83
N THR A 583 -1.85 -26.75 8.61
CA THR A 583 -1.21 -26.06 9.75
C THR A 583 -0.92 -26.97 10.95
N THR A 584 0.14 -27.77 10.83
CA THR A 584 0.97 -28.21 11.96
C THR A 584 2.43 -27.91 11.64
N SER A 585 3.15 -27.31 12.59
CA SER A 585 4.62 -27.37 12.57
C SER A 585 5.07 -28.83 12.58
N ASN A 586 6.29 -29.11 12.10
CA ASN A 586 6.85 -30.47 12.02
C ASN A 586 7.23 -31.09 13.38
N ASP A 587 6.46 -30.81 14.42
CA ASP A 587 6.57 -31.33 15.79
C ASP A 587 5.98 -32.75 15.90
N ASN A 588 6.42 -33.64 15.01
CA ASN A 588 6.20 -35.08 15.10
C ASN A 588 7.06 -35.67 16.23
N HIS A 589 6.75 -35.30 17.47
CA HIS A 589 7.37 -35.85 18.68
C HIS A 589 6.90 -37.29 18.91
N LEU A 590 7.49 -38.25 18.18
CA LEU A 590 7.16 -39.69 18.29
C LEU A 590 7.17 -40.19 19.74
N GLU A 591 8.05 -39.64 20.57
CA GLU A 591 8.19 -39.97 22.00
C GLU A 591 6.99 -39.59 22.89
N LEU A 592 6.08 -38.72 22.43
CA LEU A 592 4.84 -38.40 23.16
C LEU A 592 3.75 -39.48 23.03
N TYR A 593 3.83 -40.39 22.07
CA TYR A 593 2.86 -41.51 21.92
C TYR A 593 2.80 -42.43 23.15
N HIS A 594 3.81 -42.39 24.03
CA HIS A 594 3.91 -43.29 25.18
C HIS A 594 3.29 -42.74 26.49
N PHE A 595 2.82 -41.49 26.53
CA PHE A 595 2.40 -40.85 27.78
C PHE A 595 0.89 -40.54 27.87
N LYS A 596 0.23 -41.18 28.85
CA LYS A 596 -1.13 -40.90 29.37
C LYS A 596 -2.28 -41.04 28.37
N TYR A 597 -2.53 -42.28 27.94
CA TYR A 597 -3.81 -42.68 27.35
C TYR A 597 -4.96 -42.55 28.38
N ASN A 598 -5.96 -41.71 28.08
CA ASN A 598 -7.21 -41.59 28.85
C ASN A 598 -8.40 -41.67 27.89
N LYS A 599 -9.20 -42.73 27.97
CA LYS A 599 -10.19 -43.11 26.95
C LYS A 599 -11.26 -42.04 26.64
N ASN A 600 -11.51 -41.11 27.57
CA ASN A 600 -12.64 -40.18 27.51
C ASN A 600 -12.23 -38.73 27.18
N LYS A 601 -11.00 -38.50 26.67
CA LYS A 601 -10.61 -37.19 26.10
C LYS A 601 -9.95 -37.37 24.73
N ILE A 602 -10.36 -36.52 23.77
CA ILE A 602 -9.72 -36.43 22.46
C ILE A 602 -8.27 -35.93 22.67
N ASN A 603 -7.28 -36.71 22.26
CA ASN A 603 -5.89 -36.26 22.23
C ASN A 603 -5.61 -35.62 20.86
N PHE A 604 -5.70 -34.29 20.80
CA PHE A 604 -5.60 -33.49 19.59
C PHE A 604 -4.31 -33.76 18.78
N ASP A 605 -3.21 -34.02 19.48
CA ASP A 605 -1.90 -34.14 18.85
C ASP A 605 -1.77 -35.50 18.14
N THR A 606 -2.43 -36.56 18.65
CA THR A 606 -2.48 -37.91 18.01
C THR A 606 -3.38 -38.04 16.78
N ILE A 607 -4.13 -36.99 16.41
CA ILE A 607 -5.05 -37.03 15.25
C ILE A 607 -4.23 -37.08 13.95
N GLN A 608 -4.28 -38.24 13.29
CA GLN A 608 -3.78 -38.44 11.92
C GLN A 608 -4.71 -37.75 10.91
N LEU A 609 -4.10 -36.96 10.02
CA LEU A 609 -4.77 -36.28 8.91
C LEU A 609 -4.95 -37.25 7.73
N LEU A 610 -6.11 -37.16 7.05
CA LEU A 610 -6.35 -37.80 5.76
C LEU A 610 -7.06 -36.78 4.86
N PRO A 611 -6.36 -36.11 3.94
CA PRO A 611 -6.96 -35.05 3.13
C PRO A 611 -7.49 -35.49 1.74
N GLN A 612 -7.70 -36.79 1.41
CA GLN A 612 -8.06 -37.25 0.03
C GLN A 612 -8.79 -38.64 -0.09
N ALA A 613 -9.66 -38.91 -1.12
CA ALA A 613 -10.42 -40.19 -1.37
C ALA A 613 -11.12 -40.43 -2.80
N THR A 614 -11.47 -41.69 -3.25
CA THR A 614 -11.80 -42.20 -4.68
C THR A 614 -12.91 -43.36 -4.91
N ILE A 615 -13.20 -43.99 -6.13
CA ILE A 615 -14.35 -44.98 -6.58
C ILE A 615 -14.06 -46.09 -7.74
N VAL A 616 -14.93 -47.13 -8.17
CA VAL A 616 -14.72 -48.34 -9.16
C VAL A 616 -15.94 -49.11 -9.95
N PRO A 617 -15.80 -50.12 -10.96
CA PRO A 617 -16.83 -50.82 -11.91
C PRO A 617 -16.89 -52.43 -12.26
N ARG A 618 -17.53 -53.00 -13.40
CA ARG A 618 -17.93 -54.49 -13.75
C ARG A 618 -18.09 -55.07 -15.28
N GLU A 619 -18.30 -56.41 -15.60
CA GLU A 619 -18.17 -57.30 -16.88
C GLU A 619 -19.28 -58.43 -17.35
N SER A 620 -19.20 -59.15 -18.56
CA SER A 620 -19.94 -60.40 -19.17
C SER A 620 -19.59 -61.01 -20.65
N LYS A 621 -20.51 -61.72 -21.45
CA LYS A 621 -20.31 -62.65 -22.68
C LYS A 621 -21.15 -62.44 -24.05
N LEU A 622 -20.62 -62.13 -25.28
CA LEU A 622 -21.32 -62.10 -26.65
C LEU A 622 -20.34 -62.01 -27.93
N GLN A 623 -20.78 -61.95 -29.23
CA GLN A 623 -19.96 -61.98 -30.53
C GLN A 623 -20.21 -60.81 -31.58
N VAL A 624 -19.19 -60.34 -32.37
CA VAL A 624 -19.19 -59.07 -33.23
C VAL A 624 -18.24 -59.05 -34.51
N GLU A 625 -18.49 -58.23 -35.60
CA GLU A 625 -17.64 -57.97 -36.83
C GLU A 625 -17.76 -56.52 -37.50
N PHE A 626 -16.92 -56.08 -38.50
CA PHE A 626 -16.75 -54.63 -38.97
C PHE A 626 -16.31 -54.28 -40.47
N GLU A 627 -16.45 -53.00 -40.97
CA GLU A 627 -16.04 -52.47 -42.34
C GLU A 627 -15.74 -50.91 -42.45
N HIS A 628 -14.68 -50.42 -43.19
CA HIS A 628 -14.39 -48.97 -43.55
C HIS A 628 -13.20 -48.66 -44.55
N GLU A 629 -12.97 -47.39 -45.00
CA GLU A 629 -11.86 -46.92 -45.92
C GLU A 629 -10.90 -45.85 -45.28
N SER A 630 -9.61 -46.12 -45.00
CA SER A 630 -8.73 -45.18 -44.22
C SER A 630 -7.75 -44.32 -45.07
N PRO A 631 -7.23 -43.16 -44.58
CA PRO A 631 -7.40 -42.52 -43.27
C PRO A 631 -8.38 -41.32 -43.23
N ALA A 632 -8.79 -40.94 -42.01
CA ALA A 632 -9.65 -39.78 -41.76
C ALA A 632 -8.84 -38.48 -41.59
N LEU A 633 -9.46 -37.33 -41.87
CA LEU A 633 -8.94 -36.00 -41.55
C LEU A 633 -9.37 -35.53 -40.15
N LEU A 634 -8.53 -34.73 -39.51
CA LEU A 634 -8.76 -34.10 -38.22
C LEU A 634 -10.04 -33.24 -38.24
N GLY A 635 -11.08 -33.71 -37.56
CA GLY A 635 -12.36 -33.02 -37.40
C GLY A 635 -13.44 -33.39 -38.44
N GLU A 636 -13.18 -34.23 -39.44
CA GLU A 636 -14.24 -34.65 -40.38
C GLU A 636 -15.13 -35.76 -39.77
N TRP A 637 -16.38 -35.86 -40.23
CA TRP A 637 -17.26 -37.00 -39.93
C TRP A 637 -17.01 -38.16 -40.91
N TYR A 638 -16.32 -39.18 -40.42
CA TYR A 638 -15.92 -40.42 -41.09
C TYR A 638 -16.92 -41.58 -40.76
N ILE A 639 -16.91 -42.73 -41.46
CA ILE A 639 -17.96 -43.78 -41.35
C ILE A 639 -17.43 -45.23 -41.24
N ILE A 640 -18.08 -46.07 -40.42
CA ILE A 640 -17.78 -47.50 -40.15
C ILE A 640 -19.09 -48.33 -40.01
N ARG A 641 -19.09 -49.64 -40.30
CA ARG A 641 -20.24 -50.57 -40.14
C ARG A 641 -19.96 -51.75 -39.19
N ILE A 642 -20.99 -52.39 -38.61
CA ILE A 642 -20.91 -53.48 -37.58
C ILE A 642 -21.94 -54.61 -37.81
N ASN A 643 -21.60 -55.86 -37.48
CA ASN A 643 -22.50 -57.04 -37.34
C ASN A 643 -22.37 -57.69 -35.93
N VAL A 644 -23.43 -58.29 -35.36
CA VAL A 644 -23.48 -58.89 -33.99
C VAL A 644 -24.37 -60.14 -33.92
N LYS A 645 -24.03 -61.12 -33.05
CA LYS A 645 -24.73 -62.42 -32.87
C LYS A 645 -24.89 -62.88 -31.41
N ASN A 646 -25.97 -63.63 -31.11
CA ASN A 646 -26.22 -64.24 -29.78
C ASN A 646 -25.79 -65.72 -29.65
N GLU A 647 -25.04 -66.03 -28.58
CA GLU A 647 -24.60 -67.37 -28.18
C GLU A 647 -24.84 -67.69 -26.68
N GLU A 648 -25.64 -66.90 -25.94
CA GLU A 648 -26.02 -67.20 -24.55
C GLU A 648 -27.05 -68.34 -24.44
N GLU A 649 -27.14 -68.98 -23.26
CA GLU A 649 -28.08 -70.10 -22.99
C GLU A 649 -29.54 -69.64 -22.76
N ASP A 650 -29.74 -68.35 -22.44
CA ASP A 650 -31.04 -67.71 -22.16
C ASP A 650 -31.33 -66.56 -23.14
N GLU A 651 -32.58 -66.10 -23.18
CA GLU A 651 -32.95 -64.88 -23.93
C GLU A 651 -32.22 -63.65 -23.37
N VAL A 652 -31.52 -62.94 -24.26
CA VAL A 652 -30.87 -61.66 -23.98
C VAL A 652 -31.92 -60.55 -24.07
N GLN A 653 -32.16 -59.85 -22.96
CA GLN A 653 -33.11 -58.74 -22.83
C GLN A 653 -32.37 -57.43 -22.51
N ASP A 654 -32.97 -56.29 -22.84
CA ASP A 654 -32.37 -54.95 -22.74
C ASP A 654 -30.99 -54.80 -23.41
N LEU A 655 -30.76 -55.50 -24.54
CA LEU A 655 -29.50 -55.47 -25.28
C LEU A 655 -29.16 -54.06 -25.77
N LYS A 656 -28.06 -53.50 -25.25
CA LYS A 656 -27.47 -52.23 -25.67
C LYS A 656 -26.08 -52.49 -26.23
N ILE A 657 -25.84 -52.07 -27.46
CA ILE A 657 -24.49 -52.05 -28.03
C ILE A 657 -23.90 -50.67 -27.79
N ASP A 658 -23.05 -50.52 -26.77
CA ASP A 658 -22.34 -49.27 -26.42
C ASP A 658 -20.99 -49.20 -27.14
N VAL A 659 -20.89 -48.59 -28.32
CA VAL A 659 -19.59 -48.38 -28.99
C VAL A 659 -18.81 -47.28 -28.27
N TRP A 660 -17.61 -47.55 -27.76
CA TRP A 660 -16.72 -46.55 -27.15
C TRP A 660 -15.29 -46.68 -27.71
N ILE A 661 -14.25 -46.25 -27.00
CA ILE A 661 -12.85 -46.24 -27.48
C ILE A 661 -11.94 -46.74 -26.35
N GLU A 662 -11.08 -47.72 -26.66
CA GLU A 662 -10.31 -48.54 -25.70
C GLU A 662 -9.42 -47.71 -24.80
N GLU A 663 -8.51 -46.99 -25.45
CA GLU A 663 -7.80 -45.86 -24.89
C GLU A 663 -8.66 -44.64 -25.22
N GLU A 664 -9.05 -43.83 -24.23
CA GLU A 664 -9.85 -42.61 -24.46
C GLU A 664 -8.99 -41.54 -25.16
N ILE A 665 -8.87 -41.71 -26.48
CA ILE A 665 -8.13 -40.85 -27.39
C ILE A 665 -8.96 -39.57 -27.54
N ALA A 666 -8.64 -38.61 -26.67
CA ALA A 666 -9.47 -37.46 -26.39
C ALA A 666 -9.84 -36.67 -27.64
N ASN A 667 -11.14 -36.40 -27.80
CA ASN A 667 -11.75 -35.77 -28.97
C ASN A 667 -11.93 -36.65 -30.21
N VAL A 668 -11.77 -37.98 -30.12
CA VAL A 668 -12.52 -38.88 -31.00
C VAL A 668 -13.97 -38.95 -30.48
N GLU A 669 -14.93 -38.88 -31.40
CA GLU A 669 -16.37 -38.78 -31.19
C GLU A 669 -17.08 -39.83 -32.03
N LEU A 670 -18.16 -40.43 -31.51
CA LEU A 670 -18.95 -41.44 -32.21
C LEU A 670 -20.39 -40.95 -32.39
N SER A 671 -21.03 -41.26 -33.52
CA SER A 671 -22.43 -40.89 -33.79
C SER A 671 -23.16 -41.91 -34.68
N THR A 672 -24.49 -41.94 -34.65
CA THR A 672 -25.31 -42.68 -35.64
C THR A 672 -25.58 -41.88 -36.92
N GLU A 673 -25.38 -40.55 -36.88
CA GLU A 673 -25.63 -39.63 -38.00
C GLU A 673 -24.58 -38.50 -38.03
N PRO A 674 -24.17 -37.98 -39.21
CA PRO A 674 -23.23 -36.87 -39.30
C PRO A 674 -23.91 -35.56 -38.89
N SER A 675 -23.75 -35.15 -37.63
CA SER A 675 -24.47 -34.04 -37.03
C SER A 675 -23.74 -33.54 -35.79
N ASP A 676 -23.54 -32.22 -35.65
CA ASP A 676 -22.88 -31.61 -34.48
C ASP A 676 -23.69 -31.70 -33.16
N LYS A 677 -24.79 -32.47 -33.14
CA LYS A 677 -25.66 -32.63 -31.97
C LYS A 677 -25.25 -33.84 -31.13
N GLN A 678 -24.35 -33.53 -30.18
CA GLN A 678 -23.83 -34.38 -29.08
C GLN A 678 -22.64 -35.27 -29.46
N LYS A 679 -21.49 -35.00 -28.82
CA LYS A 679 -20.46 -36.01 -28.55
C LYS A 679 -21.11 -37.18 -27.82
N LYS A 680 -21.10 -38.38 -28.42
CA LYS A 680 -21.25 -39.63 -27.69
C LYS A 680 -19.88 -40.31 -27.65
N LEU A 681 -19.25 -40.27 -26.46
CA LEU A 681 -18.08 -41.10 -26.15
C LEU A 681 -18.46 -42.58 -26.18
N ASN A 682 -19.65 -42.90 -25.67
CA ASN A 682 -20.29 -44.21 -25.74
C ASN A 682 -21.57 -44.08 -26.57
N LEU A 683 -21.57 -44.65 -27.77
CA LEU A 683 -22.67 -44.63 -28.72
C LEU A 683 -23.52 -45.90 -28.55
N VAL A 684 -24.69 -45.76 -27.91
CA VAL A 684 -25.74 -46.79 -28.00
C VAL A 684 -26.28 -46.79 -29.42
N LEU A 685 -26.17 -47.93 -30.11
CA LEU A 685 -26.70 -48.12 -31.46
C LEU A 685 -28.21 -48.38 -31.45
N ASN A 686 -28.88 -48.07 -32.56
CA ASN A 686 -30.30 -48.39 -32.74
C ASN A 686 -30.48 -49.86 -33.15
N ASN A 687 -30.23 -50.79 -32.23
CA ASN A 687 -30.40 -52.23 -32.40
C ASN A 687 -31.73 -52.77 -31.82
N PRO A 688 -32.21 -53.96 -32.23
CA PRO A 688 -33.26 -54.68 -31.53
C PRO A 688 -32.86 -54.97 -30.07
N THR A 689 -33.78 -54.79 -29.12
CA THR A 689 -33.52 -54.90 -27.67
C THR A 689 -33.56 -56.33 -27.13
N THR A 690 -34.09 -57.25 -27.92
CA THR A 690 -34.16 -58.70 -27.67
C THR A 690 -33.51 -59.41 -28.84
N LEU A 691 -32.63 -60.38 -28.58
CA LEU A 691 -31.93 -61.12 -29.62
C LEU A 691 -32.07 -62.63 -29.35
N ASN A 692 -32.77 -63.35 -30.23
CA ASN A 692 -33.01 -64.79 -30.05
C ASN A 692 -31.69 -65.57 -30.17
N VAL A 693 -31.65 -66.78 -29.60
CA VAL A 693 -30.47 -67.66 -29.68
C VAL A 693 -30.12 -67.92 -31.15
N HIS A 694 -28.87 -67.61 -31.54
CA HIS A 694 -28.33 -67.66 -32.90
C HIS A 694 -28.84 -66.61 -33.92
N GLU A 695 -29.53 -65.55 -33.50
CA GLU A 695 -29.95 -64.43 -34.37
C GLU A 695 -28.80 -63.40 -34.61
N GLU A 696 -28.83 -62.70 -35.76
CA GLU A 696 -27.78 -61.77 -36.23
C GLU A 696 -28.35 -60.40 -36.64
N ILE A 697 -27.58 -59.31 -36.42
CA ILE A 697 -28.02 -57.91 -36.68
C ILE A 697 -26.90 -57.02 -37.26
N ASN A 698 -27.24 -56.13 -38.20
CA ASN A 698 -26.32 -55.20 -38.86
C ASN A 698 -26.63 -53.72 -38.55
N THR A 699 -25.59 -52.90 -38.32
CA THR A 699 -25.71 -51.46 -37.99
C THR A 699 -24.51 -50.64 -38.54
N ASN A 700 -24.53 -49.31 -38.37
CA ASN A 700 -23.40 -48.45 -38.72
C ASN A 700 -23.24 -47.27 -37.74
N PHE A 701 -22.06 -46.66 -37.76
CA PHE A 701 -21.71 -45.47 -36.98
C PHE A 701 -20.72 -44.58 -37.73
N TYR A 702 -20.60 -43.35 -37.25
CA TYR A 702 -19.67 -42.34 -37.70
C TYR A 702 -18.63 -42.08 -36.62
N VAL A 703 -17.43 -41.69 -37.04
CA VAL A 703 -16.30 -41.33 -36.19
C VAL A 703 -15.82 -39.94 -36.59
N ARG A 704 -15.58 -39.05 -35.63
CA ARG A 704 -14.89 -37.77 -35.88
C ARG A 704 -13.77 -37.62 -34.88
N SER A 705 -12.55 -37.37 -35.33
CA SER A 705 -11.43 -37.15 -34.39
C SER A 705 -10.83 -35.79 -34.54
N ASN A 706 -10.83 -35.03 -33.45
CA ASN A 706 -10.16 -33.74 -33.37
C ASN A 706 -8.75 -33.85 -32.73
N ILE A 707 -8.15 -35.06 -32.64
CA ILE A 707 -6.69 -35.26 -32.48
C ILE A 707 -6.12 -36.23 -33.53
N MET A 708 -4.86 -36.03 -33.93
CA MET A 708 -4.13 -37.02 -34.74
C MET A 708 -3.87 -38.27 -33.91
N CYS A 709 -4.33 -39.42 -34.38
CA CYS A 709 -4.28 -40.66 -33.60
C CYS A 709 -4.26 -41.91 -34.47
N LYS A 710 -3.92 -43.03 -33.84
CA LYS A 710 -4.40 -44.36 -34.23
C LYS A 710 -5.35 -44.80 -33.13
N CYS A 711 -6.63 -44.98 -33.42
CA CYS A 711 -7.65 -45.21 -32.40
C CYS A 711 -8.22 -46.62 -32.45
N ASN A 712 -8.28 -47.24 -31.26
CA ASN A 712 -8.88 -48.54 -31.02
C ASN A 712 -10.31 -48.32 -30.53
N ILE A 713 -11.31 -48.51 -31.38
CA ILE A 713 -12.72 -48.29 -31.05
C ILE A 713 -13.27 -49.59 -30.43
N GLN A 714 -13.76 -49.51 -29.20
CA GLN A 714 -14.38 -50.64 -28.51
C GLN A 714 -15.88 -50.76 -28.83
N VAL A 715 -16.42 -51.96 -28.70
CA VAL A 715 -17.87 -52.23 -28.78
C VAL A 715 -18.29 -53.00 -27.56
N LYS A 716 -19.07 -52.36 -26.68
CA LYS A 716 -19.65 -53.01 -25.51
C LYS A 716 -20.99 -53.60 -25.85
N LEU A 717 -21.32 -54.73 -25.23
CA LEU A 717 -22.66 -55.29 -25.26
C LEU A 717 -23.12 -55.44 -23.82
N THR A 718 -24.07 -54.60 -23.44
CA THR A 718 -24.61 -54.48 -22.10
C THR A 718 -26.06 -54.99 -22.08
N TYR A 719 -26.37 -55.97 -21.24
CA TYR A 719 -27.66 -56.66 -21.26
C TYR A 719 -28.09 -57.22 -19.89
N VAL A 720 -29.31 -57.74 -19.83
CA VAL A 720 -29.89 -58.48 -18.70
C VAL A 720 -30.35 -59.84 -19.22
N LEU A 721 -30.05 -60.91 -18.47
CA LEU A 721 -30.59 -62.25 -18.75
C LEU A 721 -31.95 -62.39 -18.06
N SER A 722 -32.92 -63.02 -18.74
CA SER A 722 -34.32 -63.10 -18.28
C SER A 722 -34.53 -63.76 -16.90
N GLY A 723 -33.51 -64.44 -16.35
CA GLY A 723 -33.51 -65.02 -15.00
C GLY A 723 -33.14 -64.08 -13.83
N GLU A 724 -32.46 -62.95 -14.05
CA GLU A 724 -32.00 -62.03 -12.99
C GLU A 724 -32.65 -60.63 -13.09
N LYS A 725 -32.76 -59.92 -11.96
CA LYS A 725 -33.36 -58.57 -11.92
C LYS A 725 -32.43 -57.54 -11.29
N ASN A 726 -32.35 -56.37 -11.95
CA ASN A 726 -31.50 -55.22 -11.59
C ASN A 726 -29.99 -55.54 -11.53
N ILE A 727 -29.54 -56.57 -12.27
CA ILE A 727 -28.14 -56.92 -12.43
C ILE A 727 -27.75 -56.70 -13.90
N GLN A 728 -26.61 -56.03 -14.12
CA GLN A 728 -26.16 -55.57 -15.44
C GLN A 728 -24.86 -56.28 -15.85
N SER A 729 -24.84 -56.80 -17.08
CA SER A 729 -23.81 -57.69 -17.63
C SER A 729 -23.13 -57.05 -18.86
N ILE A 730 -21.80 -57.10 -19.01
CA ILE A 730 -20.96 -56.24 -19.90
C ILE A 730 -19.85 -56.98 -20.73
N LYS A 731 -20.05 -57.27 -22.03
CA LYS A 731 -19.00 -57.81 -22.97
C LYS A 731 -18.31 -56.70 -23.81
N SER A 732 -17.09 -56.91 -24.33
CA SER A 732 -16.31 -55.94 -25.16
C SER A 732 -15.60 -56.57 -26.40
N GLU A 733 -15.41 -55.81 -27.50
CA GLU A 733 -14.63 -56.14 -28.75
C GLU A 733 -14.01 -54.88 -29.42
N THR A 734 -13.07 -54.97 -30.41
CA THR A 734 -12.22 -53.81 -30.86
C THR A 734 -12.06 -53.58 -32.40
N VAL A 735 -11.87 -52.33 -32.85
CA VAL A 735 -11.62 -51.89 -34.26
C VAL A 735 -10.45 -50.88 -34.35
N HIS A 736 -9.67 -50.83 -35.44
CA HIS A 736 -8.52 -49.89 -35.58
C HIS A 736 -8.68 -48.86 -36.73
N LEU A 737 -8.53 -47.55 -36.44
CA LEU A 737 -8.58 -46.43 -37.40
C LEU A 737 -7.35 -45.49 -37.27
N SER A 738 -7.09 -44.61 -38.23
CA SER A 738 -6.02 -43.59 -38.19
C SER A 738 -6.46 -42.24 -38.76
N VAL A 739 -5.94 -41.15 -38.16
CA VAL A 739 -6.38 -39.74 -38.36
C VAL A 739 -5.18 -38.81 -38.62
N ILE A 740 -5.29 -37.89 -39.58
CA ILE A 740 -4.23 -36.93 -39.96
C ILE A 740 -4.73 -35.48 -40.09
N GLU A 741 -3.84 -34.49 -39.97
CA GLU A 741 -4.19 -33.06 -40.05
C GLU A 741 -4.55 -32.55 -41.47
N PRO A 742 -5.58 -31.69 -41.61
CA PRO A 742 -5.96 -31.04 -42.87
C PRO A 742 -5.08 -29.82 -43.20
N PHE A 743 -4.73 -29.03 -42.18
CA PHE A 743 -3.94 -27.79 -42.25
C PHE A 743 -3.33 -27.46 -40.87
N GLU A 744 -2.21 -26.76 -40.88
CA GLU A 744 -1.56 -26.16 -39.70
C GLU A 744 -1.96 -24.69 -39.58
N VAL A 745 -2.00 -24.13 -38.36
CA VAL A 745 -2.19 -22.68 -38.15
C VAL A 745 -1.13 -22.11 -37.22
N SER A 746 -0.52 -21.00 -37.63
CA SER A 746 0.47 -20.25 -36.84
C SER A 746 0.00 -18.82 -36.57
N THR A 747 0.31 -18.28 -35.39
CA THR A 747 -0.12 -16.93 -34.97
C THR A 747 1.08 -16.05 -34.66
N LYS A 748 1.04 -14.78 -35.10
CA LYS A 748 1.96 -13.71 -34.72
C LYS A 748 1.20 -12.58 -34.02
N TYR A 749 1.87 -11.90 -33.09
CA TYR A 749 1.33 -10.75 -32.37
C TYR A 749 2.01 -9.47 -32.80
N MET A 750 1.21 -8.47 -33.13
CA MET A 750 1.66 -7.21 -33.71
C MET A 750 1.27 -6.02 -32.82
N SER A 751 2.08 -4.97 -32.77
CA SER A 751 1.65 -3.66 -32.27
C SER A 751 0.72 -2.97 -33.27
N LEU A 752 0.08 -1.86 -32.87
CA LEU A 752 -0.66 -0.98 -33.79
C LEU A 752 0.23 -0.33 -34.88
N LEU A 753 1.55 -0.55 -34.85
CA LEU A 753 2.52 -0.10 -35.86
C LEU A 753 2.96 -1.24 -36.80
N MET A 754 2.26 -2.38 -36.78
CA MET A 754 2.60 -3.61 -37.52
C MET A 754 4.04 -4.12 -37.24
N ALA A 755 4.53 -3.94 -36.02
CA ALA A 755 5.78 -4.54 -35.54
C ALA A 755 5.50 -5.73 -34.61
N GLU A 756 6.24 -6.82 -34.75
CA GLU A 756 6.06 -8.04 -33.95
C GLU A 756 6.42 -7.78 -32.46
N ILE A 757 5.62 -8.29 -31.51
CA ILE A 757 5.78 -8.04 -30.06
C ILE A 757 6.02 -9.34 -29.27
N ASP A 758 6.72 -9.22 -28.13
CA ASP A 758 7.13 -10.30 -27.23
C ASP A 758 6.40 -10.31 -25.86
N LYS A 759 5.69 -9.23 -25.51
CA LYS A 759 4.78 -9.15 -24.36
C LYS A 759 3.58 -8.24 -24.61
N PHE A 760 2.52 -8.46 -23.85
CA PHE A 760 1.37 -7.55 -23.74
C PHE A 760 1.53 -6.63 -22.53
N TYR A 761 0.83 -5.49 -22.55
CA TYR A 761 0.57 -4.68 -21.37
C TYR A 761 -0.93 -4.52 -21.14
N VAL A 762 -1.34 -4.47 -19.87
CA VAL A 762 -2.76 -4.31 -19.48
C VAL A 762 -3.34 -3.01 -20.05
N THR A 763 -4.52 -3.11 -20.69
CA THR A 763 -5.23 -2.07 -21.46
C THR A 763 -4.49 -1.52 -22.69
N GLU A 764 -3.46 -2.20 -23.20
CA GLU A 764 -2.86 -1.89 -24.51
C GLU A 764 -3.52 -2.71 -25.63
N LYS A 765 -3.67 -2.09 -26.81
CA LYS A 765 -4.21 -2.74 -28.01
C LYS A 765 -3.11 -3.43 -28.82
N PHE A 766 -3.39 -4.61 -29.36
CA PHE A 766 -2.49 -5.37 -30.22
C PHE A 766 -3.26 -6.11 -31.33
N GLY A 767 -2.55 -6.46 -32.40
CA GLY A 767 -3.04 -7.28 -33.51
C GLY A 767 -2.69 -8.76 -33.31
N ILE A 768 -3.56 -9.63 -33.80
CA ILE A 768 -3.42 -11.09 -33.82
C ILE A 768 -3.49 -11.52 -35.28
N MET A 769 -2.36 -11.95 -35.84
CA MET A 769 -2.23 -12.34 -37.24
C MET A 769 -2.13 -13.86 -37.35
N ASN A 770 -3.13 -14.52 -37.91
CA ASN A 770 -3.18 -15.97 -38.08
C ASN A 770 -2.83 -16.34 -39.54
N TYR A 771 -2.03 -17.37 -39.74
CA TYR A 771 -1.70 -17.96 -41.05
C TYR A 771 -2.05 -19.44 -41.07
N ILE A 772 -2.82 -19.88 -42.08
CA ILE A 772 -3.27 -21.26 -42.27
C ILE A 772 -2.48 -21.88 -43.43
N THR A 773 -1.82 -23.02 -43.22
CA THR A 773 -1.02 -23.76 -44.22
C THR A 773 -1.64 -25.12 -44.49
N PHE A 774 -2.03 -25.41 -45.74
CA PHE A 774 -2.80 -26.61 -46.07
C PHE A 774 -1.93 -27.84 -46.35
N MET A 775 -2.32 -29.01 -45.80
CA MET A 775 -1.50 -30.25 -45.82
C MET A 775 -2.21 -31.48 -46.42
N SER A 776 -3.54 -31.46 -46.49
CA SER A 776 -4.34 -32.57 -47.02
C SER A 776 -4.00 -32.93 -48.48
N SER A 777 -4.02 -34.22 -48.80
CA SER A 777 -3.93 -34.74 -50.18
C SER A 777 -5.22 -34.59 -50.99
N CYS A 778 -6.34 -34.30 -50.32
CA CYS A 778 -7.62 -33.92 -50.94
C CYS A 778 -7.85 -32.39 -50.78
N PRO A 779 -8.35 -31.67 -51.80
CA PRO A 779 -8.64 -30.24 -51.67
C PRO A 779 -9.64 -29.91 -50.56
N ILE A 780 -9.47 -28.73 -49.96
CA ILE A 780 -10.27 -28.20 -48.85
C ILE A 780 -10.90 -26.87 -49.23
N GLU A 781 -12.18 -26.70 -48.90
CA GLU A 781 -12.93 -25.46 -49.09
C GLU A 781 -13.16 -24.77 -47.73
N ILE A 782 -12.83 -23.48 -47.62
CA ILE A 782 -13.07 -22.65 -46.42
C ILE A 782 -14.43 -21.94 -46.54
N GLU A 783 -15.34 -22.24 -45.62
CA GLU A 783 -16.70 -21.70 -45.60
C GLU A 783 -16.82 -20.45 -44.70
N ASP A 784 -16.03 -20.34 -43.64
CA ASP A 784 -15.95 -19.16 -42.76
C ASP A 784 -14.75 -19.21 -41.81
N THR A 785 -14.40 -18.08 -41.21
CA THR A 785 -13.50 -18.00 -40.04
C THR A 785 -14.06 -17.07 -38.97
N ASN A 786 -13.74 -17.31 -37.70
CA ASN A 786 -14.17 -16.51 -36.55
C ASN A 786 -13.15 -16.61 -35.39
N PHE A 787 -13.17 -15.67 -34.45
CA PHE A 787 -12.31 -15.68 -33.26
C PHE A 787 -13.14 -15.46 -31.99
N GLU A 788 -13.14 -16.44 -31.09
CA GLU A 788 -13.77 -16.34 -29.77
C GLU A 788 -12.73 -15.94 -28.73
N TYR A 789 -12.93 -14.83 -28.03
CA TYR A 789 -11.93 -14.26 -27.12
C TYR A 789 -12.11 -14.77 -25.69
N ASN A 790 -11.00 -15.13 -25.04
CA ASN A 790 -10.98 -15.51 -23.64
C ASN A 790 -11.21 -14.29 -22.74
N HIS A 791 -11.84 -14.42 -21.57
CA HIS A 791 -12.18 -13.32 -20.65
C HIS A 791 -11.00 -12.39 -20.24
N LEU A 792 -9.75 -12.83 -20.43
CA LEU A 792 -8.55 -12.03 -20.21
C LEU A 792 -8.25 -11.02 -21.33
N VAL A 793 -8.91 -11.18 -22.49
CA VAL A 793 -8.73 -10.43 -23.72
C VAL A 793 -10.09 -9.92 -24.19
N SER A 794 -10.13 -8.74 -24.83
CA SER A 794 -11.35 -8.19 -25.40
C SER A 794 -11.14 -7.76 -26.85
N PRO A 795 -12.08 -8.09 -27.76
CA PRO A 795 -12.04 -7.58 -29.13
C PRO A 795 -12.22 -6.06 -29.15
N GLU A 796 -11.57 -5.42 -30.11
CA GLU A 796 -11.75 -3.98 -30.41
C GLU A 796 -12.86 -3.74 -31.46
N GLU A 797 -13.21 -4.78 -32.23
CA GLU A 797 -14.22 -4.72 -33.27
C GLU A 797 -15.51 -5.40 -32.81
N ALA A 798 -16.66 -4.73 -33.00
CA ALA A 798 -17.96 -5.25 -32.57
C ALA A 798 -18.52 -6.36 -33.49
N THR A 799 -18.04 -6.44 -34.73
CA THR A 799 -18.42 -7.44 -35.75
C THR A 799 -17.25 -7.67 -36.69
N TYR A 800 -16.74 -8.90 -36.75
CA TYR A 800 -15.69 -9.33 -37.69
C TYR A 800 -16.29 -10.02 -38.91
N THR A 801 -15.56 -10.04 -40.03
CA THR A 801 -15.89 -10.82 -41.23
C THR A 801 -14.64 -11.49 -41.78
N SER A 802 -14.72 -12.81 -42.01
CA SER A 802 -13.65 -13.61 -42.62
C SER A 802 -13.15 -13.01 -43.94
N GLN A 803 -11.82 -12.93 -44.06
CA GLN A 803 -11.07 -12.33 -45.16
C GLN A 803 -10.76 -13.37 -46.25
N ILE A 804 -10.69 -14.66 -45.89
CA ILE A 804 -10.38 -15.78 -46.80
C ILE A 804 -11.62 -16.60 -47.24
N LYS A 805 -12.81 -16.17 -46.83
CA LYS A 805 -14.10 -16.86 -47.03
C LYS A 805 -14.37 -17.29 -48.49
N GLY A 806 -14.79 -18.55 -48.68
CA GLY A 806 -15.16 -19.10 -49.98
C GLY A 806 -13.97 -19.53 -50.86
N SER A 807 -12.75 -19.53 -50.31
CA SER A 807 -11.54 -19.96 -51.00
C SER A 807 -11.38 -21.49 -50.92
N VAL A 808 -10.87 -22.10 -51.99
CA VAL A 808 -10.47 -23.51 -52.04
C VAL A 808 -8.95 -23.58 -52.10
N PHE A 809 -8.35 -24.41 -51.23
CA PHE A 809 -6.91 -24.56 -51.10
C PHE A 809 -6.46 -26.00 -51.33
N ASN A 810 -5.25 -26.11 -51.87
CA ASN A 810 -4.52 -27.35 -52.15
C ASN A 810 -3.33 -27.47 -51.19
N ASN A 811 -2.68 -28.63 -51.19
CA ASN A 811 -1.47 -28.89 -50.41
C ASN A 811 -0.38 -27.82 -50.67
N ALA A 812 0.19 -27.29 -49.59
CA ALA A 812 1.21 -26.23 -49.51
C ALA A 812 0.77 -24.81 -49.90
N GLU A 813 -0.53 -24.52 -50.07
CA GLU A 813 -1.04 -23.14 -50.17
C GLU A 813 -1.25 -22.51 -48.77
N ILE A 814 -1.29 -21.17 -48.68
CA ILE A 814 -1.38 -20.42 -47.41
C ILE A 814 -2.45 -19.31 -47.50
N GLY A 815 -3.28 -19.18 -46.46
CA GLY A 815 -4.16 -18.03 -46.22
C GLY A 815 -3.78 -17.28 -44.94
N GLY A 816 -4.12 -16.00 -44.81
CA GLY A 816 -3.79 -15.20 -43.62
C GLY A 816 -4.85 -14.16 -43.26
N GLU A 817 -5.02 -13.88 -41.96
CA GLU A 817 -6.05 -12.98 -41.42
C GLU A 817 -5.58 -12.20 -40.17
N LEU A 818 -6.00 -10.94 -40.06
CA LEU A 818 -5.71 -10.05 -38.92
C LEU A 818 -6.96 -9.76 -38.06
N HIS A 819 -6.79 -9.77 -36.73
CA HIS A 819 -7.78 -9.38 -35.72
C HIS A 819 -7.19 -8.36 -34.72
N LEU A 820 -8.02 -7.53 -34.06
CA LEU A 820 -7.59 -6.50 -33.09
C LEU A 820 -8.18 -6.72 -31.69
N ALA A 821 -7.34 -6.66 -30.65
CA ALA A 821 -7.72 -6.95 -29.26
C ALA A 821 -6.94 -6.16 -28.19
N THR A 822 -7.40 -6.25 -26.94
CA THR A 822 -6.75 -5.71 -25.72
C THR A 822 -6.64 -6.77 -24.63
N CYS A 823 -5.68 -6.67 -23.70
CA CYS A 823 -5.63 -7.56 -22.52
C CYS A 823 -5.98 -6.82 -21.21
N ASN A 824 -6.76 -7.46 -20.35
CA ASN A 824 -7.38 -6.85 -19.17
C ASN A 824 -6.71 -7.23 -17.84
N LYS A 825 -5.76 -8.18 -17.81
CA LYS A 825 -5.21 -8.75 -16.57
C LYS A 825 -3.72 -9.07 -16.67
N VAL A 826 -3.01 -8.94 -15.56
CA VAL A 826 -1.59 -9.28 -15.41
C VAL A 826 -1.40 -10.81 -15.39
N SER A 827 -0.35 -11.29 -16.05
CA SER A 827 0.15 -12.66 -16.02
C SER A 827 1.63 -12.71 -16.40
N GLU A 828 2.48 -13.23 -15.52
CA GLU A 828 3.90 -13.51 -15.84
C GLU A 828 4.08 -14.69 -16.82
N GLN A 829 3.02 -15.48 -17.02
CA GLN A 829 2.96 -16.56 -18.01
C GLN A 829 2.17 -16.11 -19.25
N SER A 830 2.44 -16.73 -20.41
CA SER A 830 1.65 -16.57 -21.63
C SER A 830 0.15 -16.73 -21.38
N ILE A 831 -0.64 -15.68 -21.67
CA ILE A 831 -2.09 -15.74 -21.54
C ILE A 831 -2.69 -16.61 -22.65
N ASN A 832 -3.83 -17.26 -22.38
CA ASN A 832 -4.68 -17.80 -23.44
C ASN A 832 -5.49 -16.63 -24.04
N VAL A 833 -5.37 -16.39 -25.34
CA VAL A 833 -6.02 -15.27 -26.05
C VAL A 833 -7.46 -15.61 -26.41
N GLY A 834 -7.71 -16.86 -26.79
CA GLY A 834 -9.01 -17.32 -27.27
C GLY A 834 -8.92 -18.55 -28.16
N GLN A 835 -9.95 -18.75 -28.97
CA GLN A 835 -10.11 -19.87 -29.88
C GLN A 835 -10.42 -19.37 -31.30
N TYR A 836 -9.49 -19.63 -32.22
CA TYR A 836 -9.67 -19.36 -33.65
C TYR A 836 -10.41 -20.53 -34.30
N HIS A 837 -11.53 -20.22 -34.94
CA HIS A 837 -12.45 -21.16 -35.55
C HIS A 837 -12.36 -21.08 -37.07
N VAL A 838 -12.08 -22.21 -37.72
CA VAL A 838 -12.02 -22.33 -39.18
C VAL A 838 -13.08 -23.33 -39.62
N LYS A 839 -14.09 -22.88 -40.37
CA LYS A 839 -15.16 -23.73 -40.89
C LYS A 839 -14.82 -24.17 -42.31
N TRP A 840 -14.81 -25.48 -42.57
CA TRP A 840 -14.30 -26.05 -43.82
C TRP A 840 -14.97 -27.38 -44.17
N LYS A 841 -14.71 -27.88 -45.39
CA LYS A 841 -15.05 -29.27 -45.78
C LYS A 841 -14.01 -29.87 -46.72
N ARG A 842 -13.88 -31.21 -46.68
CA ARG A 842 -13.26 -31.99 -47.76
C ARG A 842 -14.20 -31.96 -48.97
N VAL A 843 -13.68 -31.80 -50.19
CA VAL A 843 -14.52 -31.86 -51.40
C VAL A 843 -15.21 -33.23 -51.49
N GLY A 844 -16.55 -33.24 -51.41
CA GLY A 844 -17.37 -34.45 -51.41
C GLY A 844 -17.64 -35.08 -50.03
N GLY A 845 -17.10 -34.50 -48.95
CA GLY A 845 -17.41 -34.88 -47.57
C GLY A 845 -18.31 -33.86 -46.86
N GLU A 846 -18.58 -34.10 -45.58
CA GLU A 846 -19.41 -33.24 -44.74
C GLU A 846 -18.69 -31.96 -44.27
N SER A 847 -19.49 -30.96 -43.89
CA SER A 847 -19.00 -29.70 -43.32
C SER A 847 -18.57 -29.88 -41.86
N THR A 848 -17.48 -29.22 -41.47
CA THR A 848 -16.94 -29.26 -40.11
C THR A 848 -16.30 -27.92 -39.71
N THR A 849 -15.91 -27.80 -38.45
CA THR A 849 -15.15 -26.66 -37.91
C THR A 849 -13.97 -27.18 -37.11
N THR A 850 -12.77 -26.69 -37.41
CA THR A 850 -11.56 -26.88 -36.61
C THR A 850 -11.39 -25.67 -35.71
N THR A 851 -11.29 -25.92 -34.40
CA THR A 851 -11.09 -24.88 -33.38
C THR A 851 -9.70 -25.00 -32.77
N LEU A 852 -8.93 -23.92 -32.81
CA LEU A 852 -7.52 -23.87 -32.40
C LEU A 852 -7.34 -22.90 -31.24
N ALA A 853 -6.73 -23.37 -30.15
CA ALA A 853 -6.44 -22.54 -28.98
C ALA A 853 -5.23 -21.62 -29.25
N VAL A 854 -5.45 -20.32 -29.22
CA VAL A 854 -4.44 -19.30 -29.56
C VAL A 854 -3.69 -18.88 -28.29
N THR A 855 -2.47 -19.40 -28.13
CA THR A 855 -1.59 -19.08 -27.00
C THR A 855 -0.88 -17.75 -27.22
N GLY A 856 -1.00 -16.85 -26.26
CA GLY A 856 -0.47 -15.50 -26.28
C GLY A 856 0.88 -15.34 -25.61
N LEU A 857 1.16 -14.10 -25.23
CA LEU A 857 2.39 -13.66 -24.60
C LEU A 857 2.15 -13.32 -23.11
N PRO A 858 3.20 -13.20 -22.28
CA PRO A 858 3.07 -12.67 -20.93
C PRO A 858 2.46 -11.27 -20.95
N CYS A 859 1.62 -10.96 -19.97
CA CYS A 859 0.96 -9.65 -19.86
C CYS A 859 1.41 -8.94 -18.59
N LYS A 860 2.19 -7.86 -18.75
CA LYS A 860 2.65 -7.05 -17.62
C LYS A 860 1.71 -5.89 -17.33
N TRP A 861 1.75 -5.40 -16.08
CA TRP A 861 1.23 -4.08 -15.77
C TRP A 861 2.36 -3.06 -15.81
N ILE A 862 2.08 -1.88 -16.35
CA ILE A 862 2.97 -0.72 -16.30
C ILE A 862 2.11 0.49 -15.90
N PRO A 863 2.51 1.31 -14.91
CA PRO A 863 1.70 2.42 -14.41
C PRO A 863 1.65 3.62 -15.36
N VAL A 864 2.39 3.61 -16.47
CA VAL A 864 2.41 4.67 -17.47
C VAL A 864 1.76 4.16 -18.75
N GLY A 865 0.66 4.80 -19.16
CA GLY A 865 0.13 4.71 -20.52
C GLY A 865 0.72 5.81 -21.41
N LEU A 866 0.98 5.48 -22.68
CA LEU A 866 1.54 6.41 -23.66
C LEU A 866 0.77 6.26 -24.99
N LYS A 867 0.24 7.38 -25.50
CA LYS A 867 -0.41 7.46 -26.81
C LYS A 867 0.07 8.71 -27.57
N MET A 868 0.22 8.59 -28.87
CA MET A 868 0.51 9.70 -29.78
C MET A 868 -0.70 10.03 -30.66
N VAL A 869 -0.92 11.31 -30.96
CA VAL A 869 -1.88 11.78 -31.96
C VAL A 869 -1.13 12.62 -32.98
N THR A 870 -1.12 12.19 -34.24
CA THR A 870 -0.49 12.87 -35.38
C THR A 870 -1.43 12.86 -36.59
N PRO A 871 -1.42 13.90 -37.44
CA PRO A 871 -1.93 13.81 -38.80
C PRO A 871 -1.29 12.65 -39.57
N ALA A 872 -2.08 12.03 -40.46
CA ALA A 872 -1.65 10.89 -41.28
C ALA A 872 -0.54 11.25 -42.28
N HIS A 873 -0.46 12.52 -42.69
CA HIS A 873 0.65 13.06 -43.48
C HIS A 873 0.89 14.53 -43.11
N GLY A 874 2.12 15.00 -43.32
CA GLY A 874 2.47 16.42 -43.31
C GLY A 874 2.61 16.99 -44.72
N PHE A 875 2.71 18.32 -44.83
CA PHE A 875 3.17 18.99 -46.06
C PHE A 875 4.42 19.81 -45.76
N VAL A 876 5.38 19.82 -46.68
CA VAL A 876 6.62 20.62 -46.54
C VAL A 876 6.27 22.08 -46.23
N ARG A 877 6.82 22.64 -45.15
CA ARG A 877 6.63 24.00 -44.60
C ARG A 877 5.23 24.33 -44.08
N THR A 878 4.33 23.35 -43.97
CA THR A 878 3.02 23.52 -43.33
C THR A 878 3.07 22.99 -41.90
N SER A 879 2.58 23.75 -40.92
CA SER A 879 2.61 23.31 -39.52
C SER A 879 1.64 22.13 -39.29
N MET A 880 2.11 21.10 -38.57
CA MET A 880 1.30 19.97 -38.10
C MET A 880 1.39 19.88 -36.58
N MET A 881 0.26 19.62 -35.92
CA MET A 881 0.20 19.41 -34.47
C MET A 881 0.49 17.94 -34.13
N LEU A 882 1.25 17.72 -33.08
CA LEU A 882 1.58 16.41 -32.53
C LEU A 882 1.24 16.43 -31.03
N GLU A 883 0.43 15.48 -30.57
CA GLU A 883 0.10 15.33 -29.14
C GLU A 883 0.67 14.04 -28.56
N TYR A 884 1.24 14.13 -27.36
CA TYR A 884 1.53 12.98 -26.51
C TYR A 884 0.60 12.97 -25.30
N HIS A 885 -0.13 11.88 -25.13
CA HIS A 885 -1.04 11.65 -24.03
C HIS A 885 -0.34 10.70 -23.04
N LEU A 886 0.06 11.22 -21.88
CA LEU A 886 0.73 10.50 -20.80
C LEU A 886 -0.29 10.20 -19.69
N GLU A 887 -0.56 8.92 -19.45
CA GLU A 887 -1.55 8.45 -18.47
C GLU A 887 -0.83 7.83 -17.26
N ASN A 888 -1.14 8.26 -16.04
CA ASN A 888 -0.74 7.58 -14.82
C ASN A 888 -1.88 6.67 -14.35
N ARG A 889 -1.66 5.37 -14.42
CA ARG A 889 -2.57 4.27 -14.09
C ARG A 889 -2.46 3.80 -12.64
N SER A 890 -1.54 4.39 -11.86
CA SER A 890 -1.28 4.05 -10.47
C SER A 890 -2.03 4.96 -9.48
N GLN A 891 -2.07 4.52 -8.21
CA GLN A 891 -2.53 5.33 -7.08
C GLN A 891 -1.43 6.25 -6.49
N GLN A 892 -0.23 6.26 -7.08
CA GLN A 892 0.93 7.07 -6.64
C GLN A 892 1.19 8.25 -7.58
N LEU A 893 1.97 9.22 -7.09
CA LEU A 893 2.47 10.33 -7.87
C LEU A 893 3.65 9.86 -8.73
N LEU A 894 3.60 10.05 -10.05
CA LEU A 894 4.75 9.75 -10.92
C LEU A 894 5.46 11.04 -11.31
N GLN A 895 6.80 11.03 -11.26
CA GLN A 895 7.66 12.11 -11.76
C GLN A 895 8.63 11.54 -12.80
N LEU A 896 8.52 12.03 -14.02
CA LEU A 896 9.36 11.62 -15.15
C LEU A 896 10.09 12.83 -15.72
N GLU A 897 11.36 12.68 -16.09
CA GLU A 897 12.04 13.65 -16.94
C GLU A 897 11.73 13.35 -18.41
N LEU A 898 11.18 14.32 -19.12
CA LEU A 898 10.92 14.25 -20.54
C LEU A 898 12.01 15.00 -21.31
N SER A 899 12.44 14.41 -22.42
CA SER A 899 13.36 15.03 -23.39
C SER A 899 12.91 14.74 -24.83
N MET A 900 13.16 15.69 -25.73
CA MET A 900 12.83 15.62 -27.15
C MET A 900 14.08 15.84 -27.98
N ASP A 901 14.49 14.82 -28.72
CA ASP A 901 15.65 14.87 -29.63
C ASP A 901 15.29 15.63 -30.92
N ALA A 902 16.26 16.34 -31.49
CA ALA A 902 16.06 17.07 -32.74
C ALA A 902 16.10 16.11 -33.95
N SER A 903 15.17 16.28 -34.90
CA SER A 903 15.22 15.66 -36.22
C SER A 903 15.62 16.72 -37.26
N GLU A 904 16.59 16.42 -38.12
CA GLU A 904 17.08 17.36 -39.14
C GLU A 904 15.99 17.79 -40.13
N ALA A 905 14.94 16.99 -40.26
CA ALA A 905 13.84 17.22 -41.19
C ALA A 905 12.60 17.91 -40.57
N PHE A 906 12.62 18.24 -39.27
CA PHE A 906 11.53 18.95 -38.59
C PHE A 906 12.05 20.09 -37.72
N MET A 907 11.58 21.31 -37.97
CA MET A 907 11.58 22.34 -36.92
C MET A 907 10.42 22.05 -35.96
N PHE A 908 10.61 22.24 -34.65
CA PHE A 908 9.53 22.07 -33.67
C PHE A 908 9.42 23.21 -32.66
N SER A 909 8.20 23.43 -32.17
CA SER A 909 7.88 24.31 -31.06
C SER A 909 7.18 23.50 -29.97
N GLY A 910 7.82 23.41 -28.80
CA GLY A 910 7.39 22.60 -27.65
C GLY A 910 8.53 22.47 -26.64
N TYR A 911 8.33 21.67 -25.58
CA TYR A 911 9.35 21.48 -24.53
C TYR A 911 10.49 20.58 -25.01
N LYS A 912 11.71 21.11 -25.14
CA LYS A 912 12.89 20.27 -25.46
C LYS A 912 13.31 19.36 -24.29
N GLN A 913 13.21 19.87 -23.07
CA GLN A 913 13.40 19.13 -21.81
C GLN A 913 12.40 19.66 -20.77
N PHE A 914 11.80 18.77 -19.99
CA PHE A 914 10.74 19.13 -19.02
C PHE A 914 10.52 18.03 -17.97
N SER A 915 10.48 18.38 -16.68
CA SER A 915 10.04 17.45 -15.63
C SER A 915 8.51 17.39 -15.60
N VAL A 916 7.94 16.21 -15.87
CA VAL A 916 6.50 15.97 -15.93
C VAL A 916 6.02 15.17 -14.72
N THR A 917 5.28 15.83 -13.86
CA THR A 917 4.51 15.19 -12.79
C THR A 917 3.15 14.71 -13.34
N LEU A 918 2.78 13.46 -13.05
CA LEU A 918 1.48 12.87 -13.36
C LEU A 918 0.77 12.51 -12.04
N LEU A 919 -0.43 13.04 -11.81
CA LEU A 919 -1.23 12.74 -10.62
C LEU A 919 -1.78 11.31 -10.68
N PRO A 920 -2.10 10.67 -9.54
CA PRO A 920 -2.78 9.38 -9.51
C PRO A 920 -4.02 9.36 -10.41
N ILE A 921 -4.20 8.28 -11.18
CA ILE A 921 -5.37 8.05 -12.07
C ILE A 921 -5.70 9.28 -12.93
N SER A 922 -4.69 9.81 -13.65
CA SER A 922 -4.84 11.03 -14.47
C SER A 922 -4.07 10.98 -15.78
N THR A 923 -4.59 11.68 -16.79
CA THR A 923 -3.95 11.85 -18.10
C THR A 923 -3.50 13.29 -18.30
N ARG A 924 -2.27 13.47 -18.79
CA ARG A 924 -1.66 14.76 -19.11
C ARG A 924 -1.26 14.78 -20.59
N VAL A 925 -1.80 15.75 -21.32
CA VAL A 925 -1.51 15.96 -22.74
C VAL A 925 -0.37 16.97 -22.89
N LEU A 926 0.54 16.69 -23.82
CA LEU A 926 1.66 17.55 -24.21
C LEU A 926 1.60 17.78 -25.73
N GLN A 927 1.56 19.05 -26.15
CA GLN A 927 1.42 19.45 -27.55
C GLN A 927 2.75 19.97 -28.10
N TYR A 928 3.09 19.56 -29.32
CA TYR A 928 4.24 20.00 -30.10
C TYR A 928 3.76 20.43 -31.49
N ASN A 929 4.15 21.61 -31.94
CA ASN A 929 3.90 22.03 -33.33
C ASN A 929 5.16 21.72 -34.15
N LEU A 930 5.05 20.80 -35.10
CA LEU A 930 6.12 20.45 -36.03
C LEU A 930 5.95 21.21 -37.36
N CYS A 931 7.05 21.56 -38.00
CA CYS A 931 7.10 22.09 -39.36
C CYS A 931 8.03 21.20 -40.21
N PRO A 932 7.50 20.41 -41.16
CA PRO A 932 8.30 19.50 -41.99
C PRO A 932 9.16 20.27 -43.00
N MET A 933 10.44 19.93 -43.11
CA MET A 933 11.41 20.64 -43.97
C MET A 933 11.76 19.89 -45.26
N ILE A 934 11.52 18.57 -45.29
CA ILE A 934 11.89 17.63 -46.37
C ILE A 934 10.67 16.75 -46.70
N ALA A 935 10.50 16.35 -47.96
CA ALA A 935 9.43 15.44 -48.39
C ALA A 935 9.88 13.96 -48.43
N GLY A 936 8.94 13.02 -48.34
CA GLY A 936 9.17 11.57 -48.34
C GLY A 936 8.66 10.89 -47.07
N SER A 937 9.16 9.70 -46.75
CA SER A 937 8.99 9.12 -45.41
C SER A 937 10.08 9.68 -44.50
N VAL A 938 9.71 10.34 -43.40
CA VAL A 938 10.61 11.20 -42.62
C VAL A 938 10.54 10.88 -41.13
N ALA A 939 11.70 10.70 -40.50
CA ALA A 939 11.82 10.39 -39.07
C ALA A 939 11.36 11.55 -38.18
N LEU A 940 10.40 11.27 -37.29
CA LEU A 940 9.86 12.21 -36.31
C LEU A 940 10.89 12.55 -35.22
N PRO A 941 10.78 13.73 -34.57
CA PRO A 941 11.51 14.03 -33.32
C PRO A 941 11.29 12.93 -32.28
N LYS A 942 12.36 12.45 -31.64
CA LYS A 942 12.29 11.30 -30.73
C LYS A 942 12.00 11.74 -29.30
N LEU A 943 10.91 11.24 -28.75
CA LEU A 943 10.59 11.35 -27.32
C LEU A 943 11.43 10.37 -26.49
N SER A 944 12.03 10.85 -25.41
CA SER A 944 12.74 10.04 -24.42
C SER A 944 12.27 10.41 -23.00
N LEU A 945 11.80 9.43 -22.23
CA LEU A 945 11.35 9.59 -20.84
C LEU A 945 12.31 8.88 -19.87
N LYS A 946 12.62 9.52 -18.74
CA LYS A 946 13.41 8.93 -17.65
C LYS A 946 12.66 9.02 -16.32
N ILE A 947 13.00 8.16 -15.38
CA ILE A 947 12.54 8.23 -13.99
C ILE A 947 13.34 9.31 -13.24
N SER A 948 12.68 10.18 -12.48
CA SER A 948 13.35 11.23 -11.67
C SER A 948 14.22 10.62 -10.56
N SER A 949 15.46 11.10 -10.42
CA SER A 949 16.40 10.68 -9.37
C SER A 949 16.13 11.26 -7.98
N GLU A 950 15.13 12.13 -7.84
CA GLU A 950 14.74 12.71 -6.53
C GLU A 950 13.81 11.79 -5.71
N ALA A 951 13.30 10.69 -6.29
CA ALA A 951 12.31 9.81 -5.65
C ALA A 951 12.90 8.67 -4.78
N THR A 952 14.21 8.43 -4.85
CA THR A 952 14.82 7.11 -4.58
C THR A 952 15.12 6.72 -3.11
N GLU A 953 14.58 7.41 -2.10
CA GLU A 953 14.89 7.09 -0.67
C GLU A 953 13.71 6.58 0.19
N ASN A 954 12.44 6.60 -0.26
CA ASN A 954 11.31 6.11 0.57
C ASN A 954 10.20 5.32 -0.14
N GLU A 955 10.14 5.29 -1.48
CA GLU A 955 9.16 4.48 -2.21
C GLU A 955 9.88 3.49 -3.13
N ALA A 956 9.41 2.23 -3.15
CA ALA A 956 9.96 1.21 -4.04
C ALA A 956 9.57 1.55 -5.49
N THR A 957 10.55 1.85 -6.34
CA THR A 957 10.33 2.36 -7.71
C THR A 957 9.50 1.38 -8.53
N ILE A 958 8.23 1.70 -8.78
CA ILE A 958 7.25 0.81 -9.44
C ILE A 958 7.61 0.53 -10.92
N ILE A 959 8.50 1.31 -11.53
CA ILE A 959 8.87 1.22 -12.95
C ILE A 959 10.36 0.93 -13.08
N GLN A 960 10.73 0.03 -13.99
CA GLN A 960 12.12 -0.11 -14.45
C GLN A 960 12.33 0.72 -15.72
N GLN A 961 13.48 1.42 -15.82
CA GLN A 961 13.78 2.29 -16.97
C GLN A 961 13.77 1.54 -18.31
N GLU A 962 14.11 0.25 -18.32
CA GLU A 962 14.09 -0.59 -19.51
C GLU A 962 12.66 -0.84 -20.03
N GLU A 963 11.70 -1.06 -19.13
CA GLU A 963 10.28 -1.24 -19.49
C GLU A 963 9.65 0.06 -20.00
N LEU A 964 10.07 1.21 -19.43
CA LEU A 964 9.69 2.54 -19.93
C LEU A 964 10.26 2.81 -21.33
N ASN A 965 11.53 2.47 -21.57
CA ASN A 965 12.16 2.56 -22.90
C ASN A 965 11.43 1.68 -23.93
N PHE A 966 11.07 0.46 -23.53
CA PHE A 966 10.35 -0.48 -24.39
C PHE A 966 8.96 0.03 -24.77
N LEU A 967 8.19 0.58 -23.81
CA LEU A 967 6.90 1.24 -24.06
C LEU A 967 7.02 2.35 -25.12
N ILE A 968 8.03 3.21 -25.02
CA ILE A 968 8.29 4.29 -25.99
C ILE A 968 8.49 3.72 -27.40
N SER A 969 9.28 2.64 -27.53
CA SER A 969 9.57 2.05 -28.85
C SER A 969 8.39 1.31 -29.52
N ARG A 970 7.42 0.80 -28.75
CA ARG A 970 6.25 0.08 -29.28
C ARG A 970 5.03 0.96 -29.55
N SER A 971 4.86 2.06 -28.79
CA SER A 971 3.65 2.89 -28.83
C SER A 971 3.77 4.17 -29.67
N LEU A 972 4.96 4.50 -30.18
CA LEU A 972 5.21 5.73 -30.96
C LEU A 972 5.61 5.43 -32.41
N PRO A 973 4.87 5.92 -33.42
CA PRO A 973 5.35 5.96 -34.80
C PRO A 973 6.70 6.67 -34.91
N THR A 974 7.66 6.05 -35.60
CA THR A 974 9.01 6.62 -35.79
C THR A 974 9.11 7.56 -36.98
N HIS A 975 8.20 7.44 -37.94
CA HIS A 975 8.18 8.20 -39.19
C HIS A 975 6.77 8.70 -39.51
N VAL A 976 6.69 9.76 -40.31
CA VAL A 976 5.45 10.21 -40.97
C VAL A 976 5.75 10.53 -42.44
N TYR A 977 4.76 10.36 -43.32
CA TYR A 977 4.92 10.76 -44.72
C TYR A 977 4.69 12.27 -44.88
N VAL A 978 5.61 12.94 -45.55
CA VAL A 978 5.57 14.38 -45.82
C VAL A 978 5.43 14.61 -47.32
N MET A 979 4.29 15.15 -47.74
CA MET A 979 4.00 15.46 -49.13
C MET A 979 4.74 16.73 -49.59
N PRO A 980 5.28 16.77 -50.82
CA PRO A 980 5.87 17.98 -51.38
C PRO A 980 4.79 19.01 -51.73
N GLN A 981 4.93 20.25 -51.23
CA GLN A 981 4.03 21.34 -51.57
C GLN A 981 4.50 22.05 -52.85
N LEU A 982 3.60 22.26 -53.81
CA LEU A 982 3.86 23.07 -55.00
C LEU A 982 4.11 24.54 -54.60
N LYS A 983 5.12 25.18 -55.20
CA LYS A 983 5.41 26.61 -54.96
C LYS A 983 4.25 27.49 -55.43
N GLY A 984 3.46 27.99 -54.49
CA GLY A 984 2.54 29.12 -54.70
C GLY A 984 1.07 28.89 -54.38
N SER A 985 0.63 27.64 -54.18
CA SER A 985 -0.78 27.33 -53.86
C SER A 985 -1.02 27.27 -52.35
N ALA A 986 -1.47 28.39 -51.77
CA ALA A 986 -1.87 28.50 -50.36
C ALA A 986 -3.40 28.37 -50.18
N GLU A 987 -4.02 27.39 -50.85
CA GLU A 987 -5.45 27.08 -50.69
C GLU A 987 -5.61 25.73 -50.00
N ILE A 988 -6.08 25.76 -48.75
CA ILE A 988 -6.50 24.57 -48.02
C ILE A 988 -7.91 24.22 -48.51
N SER A 989 -8.01 23.40 -49.55
CA SER A 989 -9.29 22.85 -50.01
C SER A 989 -9.90 21.94 -48.93
N ASN A 990 -11.23 21.98 -48.78
CA ASN A 990 -11.98 21.26 -47.75
C ASN A 990 -11.86 19.72 -47.87
N MET A 991 -10.79 19.15 -47.31
CA MET A 991 -10.45 17.72 -47.33
C MET A 991 -10.31 17.11 -45.91
N LEU A 992 -10.71 17.84 -44.87
CA LEU A 992 -10.68 17.35 -43.49
C LEU A 992 -12.06 16.75 -43.07
N SER A 993 -12.43 15.63 -43.68
CA SER A 993 -13.09 14.58 -42.89
C SER A 993 -12.01 13.95 -41.99
N THR A 994 -12.28 13.82 -40.70
CA THR A 994 -11.37 13.10 -39.78
C THR A 994 -11.60 11.60 -39.91
N GLU A 995 -11.19 11.03 -41.04
CA GLU A 995 -11.15 9.59 -41.22
C GLU A 995 -9.95 9.03 -40.46
N ASN A 996 -10.22 8.10 -39.54
CA ASN A 996 -9.17 7.35 -38.86
C ASN A 996 -8.50 6.45 -39.90
N VAL A 997 -7.25 6.77 -40.24
CA VAL A 997 -6.49 5.95 -41.20
C VAL A 997 -6.19 4.59 -40.56
N ALA A 998 -6.94 3.57 -41.00
CA ALA A 998 -6.52 2.19 -40.85
C ALA A 998 -5.19 2.00 -41.58
N VAL A 999 -4.19 1.44 -40.90
CA VAL A 999 -2.88 1.17 -41.50
C VAL A 999 -3.05 -0.02 -42.44
N VAL A 1000 -3.10 0.25 -43.74
CA VAL A 1000 -3.03 -0.79 -44.78
C VAL A 1000 -1.60 -1.30 -44.84
N GLY A 1001 -1.40 -2.55 -44.45
CA GLY A 1001 -0.12 -3.29 -44.50
C GLY A 1001 -0.40 -4.78 -44.60
#